data_AF-A0A7S0W8K1-F1
#
_entry.id   AF-A0A7S0W8K1-F1
#
_cell.length_a   1.000
_cell.length_b   1.000
_cell.length_c   1.000
_cell.angle_alpha   90.00
_cell.angle_beta   90.00
_cell.angle_gamma   90.00
#
_symmetry.space_group_name_H-M   'P 1'
#
loop_
_entity.id
_entity.type
_entity.pdbx_description
1 polymer ?
#
loop_
_entity_poly.entity_id
_entity_poly.type
_entity_poly.pdbx_seq_one_letter_code
_entity_poly.pdbx_strand_id
1 'polypeptide(L)'
;MHQHVVEEMEAAFLCKVPPDLRPLTSIGMRRQQTTVGTLVCTFLKDGLGCDCALIDAGCIRRNASYPADVENFTYGDLKKEVPFDSEVCVVPIRGSVVAEAVRQSRGLAALDPPQDHGGYLQADRGIVWDEETRQVTHIAGAPVDLDKEYRVAVLAVTLNGMNRNQPLIDWANDNGDKIPPEEMHRPAKEVIVSYSSALIWAYLGEHEQAERGKNGLSHMPSFDHLDKDQSGVIDFDEIKEAVQKLLGGENGVKVPEFVVQNIMHTVDANNDGTIDASEFNAFVLFFQQMNTFNKTMNDCRFRIIFVNDVYELGMFPHLDNLIRANMAPNTITMLPGDFVAPSLLSSLDKGKGMIDMMNRVGGCGIQYVCFGNHENDIPIEALRERIGEFKGEWINSNMPGFTEPALPEYRILEIEAGGQKRKIGIIGLLTIDSNLYRVGAFGGAMETATPVYETAERLKKVLMEEHGCDVVIPMTHQVMAEDREMARLKMGFPLLVAAHDHDPYCEEVEGCWIVKTGCDATQAAVIDLVWADASTPGDRPKVTVNLVTCKEYTECKELARVAKMHQHVVEEMEAAFLCKVPPDLRPLTSIGMRRQQTTVGTLVCTFLKDGLGCDCALIDAGCIRRNASYPADVENFTYGDLKKEVPFDS
;
A
#
# COMPACT_ATOMS: atom_id res chain seq x y z
N MET A 1 -38.75 -20.87 12.79
CA MET A 1 -38.08 -19.88 11.92
C MET A 1 -36.65 -19.63 12.39
N HIS A 2 -36.39 -19.10 13.58
CA HIS A 2 -35.01 -18.86 14.08
C HIS A 2 -34.12 -20.12 14.20
N GLN A 3 -34.64 -21.23 14.70
CA GLN A 3 -33.86 -22.47 14.82
C GLN A 3 -33.45 -23.05 13.45
N HIS A 4 -34.31 -22.90 12.44
CA HIS A 4 -34.01 -23.31 11.08
C HIS A 4 -32.89 -22.47 10.45
N VAL A 5 -32.88 -21.16 10.69
CA VAL A 5 -31.78 -20.26 10.24
C VAL A 5 -30.46 -20.63 10.90
N VAL A 6 -30.48 -21.00 12.19
CA VAL A 6 -29.27 -21.45 12.90
C VAL A 6 -28.76 -22.78 12.35
N GLU A 7 -29.65 -23.74 12.06
CA GLU A 7 -29.29 -25.02 11.45
C GLU A 7 -28.71 -24.84 10.04
N GLU A 8 -29.28 -23.96 9.22
CA GLU A 8 -28.74 -23.60 7.90
C GLU A 8 -27.37 -22.92 8.02
N MET A 9 -27.17 -22.05 9.03
CA MET A 9 -25.88 -21.41 9.29
C MET A 9 -24.80 -22.39 9.74
N GLU A 10 -25.15 -23.38 10.56
CA GLU A 10 -24.19 -24.39 11.00
C GLU A 10 -23.77 -25.35 9.89
N ALA A 11 -24.63 -25.61 8.91
CA ALA A 11 -24.32 -26.46 7.76
C ALA A 11 -23.57 -25.72 6.62
N ALA A 12 -23.43 -24.40 6.74
CA ALA A 12 -22.85 -23.56 5.69
C ALA A 12 -21.39 -23.89 5.41
N PHE A 13 -21.06 -24.01 4.12
CA PHE A 13 -19.70 -24.21 3.64
C PHE A 13 -18.80 -23.03 4.05
N LEU A 14 -17.61 -23.34 4.58
CA LEU A 14 -16.57 -22.35 4.87
C LEU A 14 -15.37 -22.53 3.95
N CYS A 15 -14.79 -23.74 3.90
CA CYS A 15 -13.67 -24.06 3.01
C CYS A 15 -13.58 -25.56 2.69
N LYS A 16 -12.83 -25.91 1.63
CA LYS A 16 -12.43 -27.30 1.38
C LYS A 16 -11.37 -27.72 2.39
N VAL A 17 -11.44 -28.97 2.86
CA VAL A 17 -10.42 -29.57 3.72
C VAL A 17 -9.22 -29.97 2.86
N PRO A 18 -8.02 -29.40 3.09
CA PRO A 18 -6.81 -29.77 2.37
C PRO A 18 -6.53 -31.28 2.46
N PRO A 19 -6.22 -31.98 1.35
CA PRO A 19 -6.02 -33.43 1.36
C PRO A 19 -4.91 -33.89 2.31
N ASP A 20 -3.86 -33.09 2.47
CA ASP A 20 -2.72 -33.34 3.36
C ASP A 20 -3.05 -33.23 4.85
N LEU A 21 -4.15 -32.56 5.19
CA LEU A 21 -4.66 -32.46 6.57
C LEU A 21 -5.69 -33.54 6.92
N ARG A 22 -5.92 -34.52 6.03
CA ARG A 22 -6.80 -35.66 6.29
C ARG A 22 -6.00 -36.80 6.95
N PRO A 23 -6.53 -37.47 8.00
CA PRO A 23 -7.83 -37.25 8.62
C PRO A 23 -7.89 -35.95 9.44
N LEU A 24 -9.00 -35.22 9.31
CA LEU A 24 -9.22 -34.00 10.08
C LEU A 24 -9.63 -34.38 11.51
N THR A 25 -8.90 -33.88 12.51
CA THR A 25 -9.15 -34.18 13.93
C THR A 25 -8.62 -33.07 14.82
N SER A 26 -9.30 -32.82 15.93
CA SER A 26 -8.84 -32.01 17.06
C SER A 26 -8.53 -32.88 18.29
N ILE A 27 -8.56 -34.22 18.16
CA ILE A 27 -8.32 -35.13 19.28
C ILE A 27 -6.90 -34.96 19.82
N GLY A 28 -6.82 -34.72 21.13
CA GLY A 28 -5.54 -34.59 21.82
C GLY A 28 -4.88 -33.22 21.63
N MET A 29 -5.62 -32.17 21.23
CA MET A 29 -5.05 -30.82 21.00
C MET A 29 -4.22 -30.27 22.18
N ARG A 30 -4.49 -30.73 23.41
CA ARG A 30 -3.76 -30.33 24.62
C ARG A 30 -2.45 -31.09 24.87
N ARG A 31 -2.11 -32.03 23.99
CA ARG A 31 -0.94 -32.92 24.07
C ARG A 31 -0.16 -33.06 22.77
N GLN A 32 -0.76 -32.76 21.63
CA GLN A 32 -0.12 -32.90 20.32
C GLN A 32 -0.63 -31.86 19.32
N GLN A 33 0.17 -31.59 18.29
CA GLN A 33 -0.29 -30.87 17.09
C GLN A 33 -1.42 -31.66 16.44
N THR A 34 -2.49 -30.97 16.05
CA THR A 34 -3.67 -31.57 15.40
C THR A 34 -3.87 -31.02 14.00
N THR A 35 -4.56 -31.76 13.13
CA THR A 35 -4.83 -31.28 11.76
C THR A 35 -5.82 -30.11 11.76
N VAL A 36 -6.78 -30.07 12.70
CA VAL A 36 -7.62 -28.88 12.93
C VAL A 36 -6.79 -27.69 13.42
N GLY A 37 -5.86 -27.90 14.36
CA GLY A 37 -4.96 -26.84 14.81
C GLY A 37 -4.08 -26.29 13.69
N THR A 38 -3.56 -27.18 12.84
CA THR A 38 -2.79 -26.81 11.65
C THR A 38 -3.62 -25.98 10.68
N LEU A 39 -4.87 -26.39 10.42
CA LEU A 39 -5.81 -25.67 9.55
C LEU A 39 -6.08 -24.26 10.08
N VAL A 40 -6.48 -24.16 11.35
CA VAL A 40 -6.81 -22.89 12.02
C VAL A 40 -5.62 -21.94 12.02
N CYS A 41 -4.44 -22.39 12.45
CA CYS A 41 -3.25 -21.53 12.47
C CYS A 41 -2.81 -21.13 11.06
N THR A 42 -2.92 -22.03 10.07
CA THR A 42 -2.62 -21.66 8.67
C THR A 42 -3.54 -20.53 8.20
N PHE A 43 -4.84 -20.62 8.49
CA PHE A 43 -5.80 -19.59 8.06
C PHE A 43 -5.57 -18.26 8.77
N LEU A 44 -5.16 -18.29 10.04
CA LEU A 44 -4.75 -17.08 10.75
C LEU A 44 -3.48 -16.47 10.15
N LYS A 45 -2.46 -17.29 9.86
CA LYS A 45 -1.22 -16.83 9.23
C LYS A 45 -1.51 -16.16 7.89
N ASP A 46 -2.19 -16.87 7.01
CA ASP A 46 -2.46 -16.41 5.65
C ASP A 46 -3.40 -15.18 5.67
N GLY A 47 -4.45 -15.21 6.51
CA GLY A 47 -5.41 -14.10 6.66
C GLY A 47 -4.83 -12.84 7.28
N LEU A 48 -3.75 -12.94 8.07
CA LEU A 48 -3.02 -11.80 8.64
C LEU A 48 -1.75 -11.44 7.86
N GLY A 49 -1.41 -12.21 6.82
CA GLY A 49 -0.22 -12.02 5.99
C GLY A 49 1.08 -12.00 6.80
N CYS A 50 1.22 -12.89 7.80
CA CYS A 50 2.39 -13.00 8.67
C CYS A 50 3.22 -14.26 8.39
N ASP A 51 4.38 -14.41 9.03
CA ASP A 51 5.34 -15.49 8.73
C ASP A 51 4.93 -16.83 9.34
N CYS A 52 4.35 -16.80 10.54
CA CYS A 52 3.80 -17.98 11.20
C CYS A 52 2.70 -17.61 12.21
N ALA A 53 1.92 -18.60 12.65
CA ALA A 53 0.86 -18.41 13.64
C ALA A 53 0.91 -19.48 14.74
N LEU A 54 0.71 -19.04 15.97
CA LEU A 54 0.70 -19.86 17.18
C LEU A 54 -0.54 -19.51 18.02
N ILE A 55 -1.35 -20.51 18.35
CA ILE A 55 -2.47 -20.34 19.29
C ILE A 55 -2.43 -21.41 20.37
N ASP A 56 -2.93 -21.06 21.56
CA ASP A 56 -3.11 -22.02 22.63
C ASP A 56 -4.18 -23.05 22.27
N ALA A 57 -3.93 -24.33 22.57
CA ALA A 57 -4.90 -25.40 22.44
C ALA A 57 -6.20 -25.14 23.25
N GLY A 58 -6.16 -24.24 24.23
CA GLY A 58 -7.33 -23.72 24.93
C GLY A 58 -8.35 -23.01 24.02
N CYS A 59 -7.97 -22.58 22.82
CA CYS A 59 -8.88 -22.02 21.82
C CYS A 59 -9.61 -23.07 20.99
N ILE A 60 -9.07 -24.30 20.92
CA ILE A 60 -9.66 -25.43 20.18
C ILE A 60 -10.37 -26.37 21.16
N ARG A 61 -11.66 -26.64 20.96
CA ARG A 61 -12.52 -27.21 22.01
C ARG A 61 -13.26 -28.49 21.65
N ARG A 62 -13.42 -28.84 20.38
CA ARG A 62 -14.31 -29.94 19.99
C ARG A 62 -13.77 -31.31 20.39
N ASN A 63 -12.45 -31.50 20.36
CA ASN A 63 -11.77 -32.76 20.67
C ASN A 63 -12.41 -33.96 19.93
N ALA A 64 -12.58 -33.82 18.61
CA ALA A 64 -13.33 -34.77 17.79
C ALA A 64 -12.59 -35.12 16.50
N SER A 65 -12.89 -36.30 15.97
CA SER A 65 -12.47 -36.70 14.62
C SER A 65 -13.63 -36.48 13.65
N TYR A 66 -13.28 -36.03 12.45
CA TYR A 66 -14.20 -35.87 11.34
C TYR A 66 -14.21 -37.16 10.50
N PRO A 67 -15.27 -37.40 9.69
CA PRO A 67 -15.30 -38.51 8.73
C PRO A 67 -14.06 -38.52 7.83
N ALA A 68 -13.57 -39.69 7.46
CA ALA A 68 -12.35 -39.82 6.67
C ALA A 68 -12.48 -39.21 5.25
N ASP A 69 -13.71 -39.20 4.74
CA ASP A 69 -14.14 -38.63 3.46
C ASP A 69 -14.62 -37.18 3.61
N VAL A 70 -14.34 -36.48 4.72
CA VAL A 70 -14.70 -35.08 4.87
C VAL A 70 -14.00 -34.22 3.81
N GLU A 71 -14.81 -33.61 2.94
CA GLU A 71 -14.31 -32.72 1.89
C GLU A 71 -14.43 -31.24 2.28
N ASN A 72 -15.39 -30.91 3.13
CA ASN A 72 -15.78 -29.54 3.45
C ASN A 72 -15.72 -29.30 4.96
N PHE A 73 -15.18 -28.15 5.35
CA PHE A 73 -15.25 -27.62 6.70
C PHE A 73 -16.31 -26.52 6.74
N THR A 74 -17.20 -26.56 7.73
CA THR A 74 -18.37 -25.67 7.81
C THR A 74 -18.21 -24.57 8.86
N TYR A 75 -19.07 -23.54 8.80
CA TYR A 75 -19.20 -22.54 9.87
C TYR A 75 -19.57 -23.18 11.22
N GLY A 76 -20.44 -24.20 11.22
CA GLY A 76 -20.78 -24.95 12.42
C GLY A 76 -19.60 -25.72 13.00
N ASP A 77 -18.73 -26.26 12.13
CA ASP A 77 -17.49 -26.91 12.55
C ASP A 77 -16.52 -25.91 13.18
N LEU A 78 -16.30 -24.76 12.53
CA LEU A 78 -15.47 -23.68 13.07
C LEU A 78 -15.99 -23.21 14.44
N LYS A 79 -17.29 -23.00 14.58
CA LYS A 79 -17.91 -22.56 15.85
C LYS A 79 -17.74 -23.59 16.96
N LYS A 80 -17.81 -24.89 16.64
CA LYS A 80 -17.60 -25.97 17.62
C LYS A 80 -16.13 -26.12 18.01
N GLU A 81 -15.21 -25.90 17.07
CA GLU A 81 -13.77 -25.96 17.32
C GLU A 81 -13.28 -24.71 18.05
N VAL A 82 -13.61 -23.52 17.56
CA VAL A 82 -13.19 -22.20 18.06
C VAL A 82 -14.41 -21.42 18.56
N PRO A 83 -14.95 -21.75 19.74
CA PRO A 83 -16.19 -21.13 20.23
C PRO A 83 -16.02 -19.68 20.70
N PHE A 84 -14.83 -19.32 21.18
CA PHE A 84 -14.55 -18.00 21.75
C PHE A 84 -14.01 -17.03 20.71
N ASP A 85 -14.30 -15.74 20.90
CA ASP A 85 -13.73 -14.66 20.10
C ASP A 85 -12.36 -14.29 20.68
N SER A 86 -11.40 -15.20 20.52
CA SER A 86 -10.04 -15.02 20.99
C SER A 86 -9.30 -14.03 20.10
N GLU A 87 -8.81 -12.95 20.69
CA GLU A 87 -8.06 -11.91 19.98
C GLU A 87 -6.66 -12.37 19.59
N VAL A 88 -6.32 -12.14 18.33
CA VAL A 88 -4.99 -12.34 17.77
C VAL A 88 -4.37 -11.00 17.37
N CYS A 89 -3.06 -10.89 17.55
CA CYS A 89 -2.25 -9.78 17.07
C CYS A 89 -0.98 -10.32 16.39
N VAL A 90 -0.37 -9.50 15.53
CA VAL A 90 0.88 -9.83 14.84
C VAL A 90 2.01 -9.06 15.49
N VAL A 91 3.04 -9.76 15.95
CA VAL A 91 4.17 -9.19 16.66
C VAL A 91 5.51 -9.71 16.12
N PRO A 92 6.60 -8.91 16.13
CA PRO A 92 7.92 -9.34 15.70
C PRO A 92 8.64 -10.13 16.79
N ILE A 93 8.76 -11.46 16.64
CA ILE A 93 9.39 -12.34 17.63
C ILE A 93 10.61 -13.03 17.01
N ARG A 94 11.76 -13.02 17.71
CA ARG A 94 12.96 -13.75 17.27
C ARG A 94 12.71 -15.26 17.18
N GLY A 95 13.30 -15.92 16.19
CA GLY A 95 13.16 -17.37 15.98
C GLY A 95 13.55 -18.21 17.20
N SER A 96 14.54 -17.76 17.97
CA SER A 96 14.90 -18.36 19.26
C SER A 96 13.76 -18.35 20.28
N VAL A 97 13.03 -17.24 20.39
CA VAL A 97 11.87 -17.12 21.29
C VAL A 97 10.70 -17.96 20.78
N VAL A 98 10.44 -17.97 19.47
CA VAL A 98 9.41 -18.83 18.86
C VAL A 98 9.69 -20.31 19.13
N ALA A 99 10.91 -20.76 18.85
CA ALA A 99 11.33 -22.14 19.03
C ALA A 99 11.22 -22.57 20.51
N GLU A 100 11.65 -21.69 21.42
CA GLU A 100 11.58 -21.93 22.86
C GLU A 100 10.14 -21.92 23.39
N ALA A 101 9.27 -21.02 22.90
CA ALA A 101 7.85 -20.99 23.24
C ALA A 101 7.14 -22.29 22.85
N VAL A 102 7.42 -22.79 21.64
CA VAL A 102 6.90 -24.09 21.17
C VAL A 102 7.44 -25.22 22.04
N ARG A 103 8.75 -25.26 22.29
CA ARG A 103 9.40 -26.29 23.13
C ARG A 103 8.81 -26.34 24.53
N GLN A 104 8.63 -25.19 25.18
CA GLN A 104 8.01 -25.09 26.50
C GLN A 104 6.56 -25.58 26.49
N SER A 105 5.77 -25.17 25.50
CA SER A 105 4.35 -25.53 25.41
C SER A 105 4.11 -27.04 25.37
N ARG A 106 5.08 -27.79 24.79
CA ARG A 106 5.06 -29.25 24.64
C ARG A 106 5.62 -30.01 25.85
N GLY A 107 6.18 -29.31 26.83
CA GLY A 107 6.88 -29.93 27.97
C GLY A 107 6.02 -30.90 28.77
N LEU A 108 4.76 -30.55 29.06
CA LEU A 108 3.83 -31.39 29.83
C LEU A 108 3.34 -32.62 29.07
N ALA A 109 3.27 -32.54 27.74
CA ALA A 109 2.91 -33.67 26.88
C ALA A 109 4.01 -34.74 26.83
N ALA A 110 5.26 -34.36 27.10
CA ALA A 110 6.41 -35.26 27.11
C ALA A 110 6.62 -36.01 28.44
N LEU A 111 5.77 -35.78 29.45
CA LEU A 111 5.80 -36.51 30.72
C LEU A 111 5.26 -37.94 30.57
N ASP A 112 5.58 -38.80 31.52
CA ASP A 112 4.99 -40.14 31.65
C ASP A 112 4.27 -40.29 33.01
N PRO A 113 2.92 -40.32 33.05
CA PRO A 113 2.02 -40.22 31.89
C PRO A 113 1.93 -38.78 31.34
N PRO A 114 1.63 -38.61 30.03
CA PRO A 114 1.43 -37.30 29.41
C PRO A 114 0.32 -36.50 30.08
N GLN A 115 0.51 -35.20 30.27
CA GLN A 115 -0.47 -34.31 30.89
C GLN A 115 -1.10 -33.35 29.86
N ASP A 116 -2.41 -33.17 29.93
CA ASP A 116 -3.14 -32.19 29.13
C ASP A 116 -2.78 -30.77 29.56
N HIS A 117 -2.40 -29.92 28.62
CA HIS A 117 -2.13 -28.51 28.86
C HIS A 117 -2.93 -27.59 27.93
N GLY A 118 -3.60 -26.59 28.50
CA GLY A 118 -4.33 -25.59 27.72
C GLY A 118 -3.41 -24.71 26.86
N GLY A 119 -2.19 -24.43 27.33
CA GLY A 119 -1.19 -23.70 26.57
C GLY A 119 -0.28 -24.57 25.72
N TYR A 120 -0.71 -25.78 25.32
CA TYR A 120 -0.03 -26.48 24.25
C TYR A 120 -0.21 -25.66 22.98
N LEU A 121 0.86 -25.16 22.36
CA LEU A 121 0.75 -24.31 21.17
C LEU A 121 0.45 -25.17 19.94
N GLN A 122 -0.67 -24.88 19.29
CA GLN A 122 -0.95 -25.32 17.93
C GLN A 122 -0.28 -24.35 16.96
N ALA A 123 0.34 -24.86 15.91
CA ALA A 123 1.09 -24.07 14.94
C ALA A 123 0.57 -24.24 13.51
N ASP A 124 0.87 -23.29 12.63
CA ASP A 124 0.60 -23.43 11.20
C ASP A 124 1.60 -24.39 10.52
N ARG A 125 1.34 -24.72 9.25
CA ARG A 125 2.16 -25.65 8.45
C ARG A 125 3.63 -25.24 8.28
N GLY A 126 3.95 -23.96 8.46
CA GLY A 126 5.30 -23.42 8.33
C GLY A 126 6.22 -23.73 9.51
N ILE A 127 5.67 -24.21 10.64
CA ILE A 127 6.44 -24.60 11.82
C ILE A 127 6.56 -26.12 11.88
N VAL A 128 7.78 -26.62 11.75
CA VAL A 128 8.07 -28.06 11.82
C VAL A 128 8.75 -28.39 13.14
N TRP A 129 8.19 -29.36 13.87
CA TRP A 129 8.74 -29.88 15.11
C TRP A 129 9.33 -31.27 14.90
N ASP A 130 10.53 -31.47 15.42
CA ASP A 130 11.22 -32.74 15.42
C ASP A 130 11.08 -33.40 16.80
N GLU A 131 10.43 -34.56 16.85
CA GLU A 131 10.16 -35.26 18.11
C GLU A 131 11.42 -35.90 18.74
N GLU A 132 12.43 -36.24 17.93
CA GLU A 132 13.65 -36.90 18.43
C GLU A 132 14.56 -35.90 19.14
N THR A 133 14.77 -34.75 18.49
CA THR A 133 15.62 -33.65 18.98
C THR A 133 14.87 -32.69 19.90
N ARG A 134 13.53 -32.73 19.87
CA ARG A 134 12.63 -31.82 20.60
C ARG A 134 12.89 -30.35 20.28
N GLN A 135 13.11 -30.07 19.00
CA GLN A 135 13.41 -28.74 18.48
C GLN A 135 12.47 -28.37 17.34
N VAL A 136 12.24 -27.08 17.18
CA VAL A 136 11.67 -26.53 15.95
C VAL A 136 12.78 -26.52 14.91
N THR A 137 12.54 -27.16 13.76
CA THR A 137 13.52 -27.22 12.67
C THR A 137 13.21 -26.22 11.57
N HIS A 138 11.96 -25.80 11.43
CA HIS A 138 11.53 -24.86 10.39
C HIS A 138 10.55 -23.83 10.96
N ILE A 139 10.62 -22.60 10.45
CA ILE A 139 9.63 -21.52 10.65
C ILE A 139 9.39 -20.89 9.27
N ALA A 140 8.14 -20.54 8.96
CA ALA A 140 7.74 -20.01 7.65
C ALA A 140 8.12 -20.92 6.47
N GLY A 141 8.21 -22.24 6.71
CA GLY A 141 8.56 -23.23 5.68
C GLY A 141 10.06 -23.32 5.34
N ALA A 142 10.91 -22.51 5.96
CA ALA A 142 12.36 -22.55 5.81
C ALA A 142 13.04 -23.04 7.09
N PRO A 143 14.29 -23.56 7.03
CA PRO A 143 15.06 -23.90 8.23
C PRO A 143 15.08 -22.73 9.23
N VAL A 144 14.89 -23.02 10.51
CA VAL A 144 14.78 -21.97 11.53
C VAL A 144 16.06 -21.15 11.62
N ASP A 145 15.92 -19.82 11.56
CA ASP A 145 16.97 -18.86 11.91
C ASP A 145 16.66 -18.31 13.31
N LEU A 146 17.52 -18.64 14.29
CA LEU A 146 17.29 -18.29 15.69
C LEU A 146 17.46 -16.79 15.99
N ASP A 147 18.17 -16.07 15.12
CA ASP A 147 18.50 -14.66 15.30
C ASP A 147 17.55 -13.72 14.54
N LYS A 148 16.85 -14.25 13.51
CA LYS A 148 15.84 -13.55 12.70
C LYS A 148 14.58 -13.21 13.50
N GLU A 149 14.05 -12.01 13.32
CA GLU A 149 12.69 -11.65 13.76
C GLU A 149 11.66 -12.12 12.72
N TYR A 150 10.64 -12.83 13.20
CA TYR A 150 9.49 -13.28 12.42
C TYR A 150 8.25 -12.49 12.84
N ARG A 151 7.38 -12.17 11.89
CA ARG A 151 6.02 -11.69 12.16
C ARG A 151 5.16 -12.86 12.59
N VAL A 152 4.86 -12.96 13.88
CA VAL A 152 4.13 -14.07 14.46
C VAL A 152 2.73 -13.63 14.85
N ALA A 153 1.71 -14.30 14.32
CA ALA A 153 0.36 -14.17 14.85
C ALA A 153 0.25 -14.97 16.15
N VAL A 154 -0.09 -14.30 17.25
CA VAL A 154 -0.24 -14.89 18.58
C VAL A 154 -1.53 -14.40 19.23
N LEU A 155 -2.03 -15.15 20.21
CA LEU A 155 -3.13 -14.68 21.03
C LEU A 155 -2.65 -13.57 21.97
N ALA A 156 -3.34 -12.44 21.99
CA ALA A 156 -3.01 -11.32 22.87
C ALA A 156 -2.99 -11.73 24.35
N VAL A 157 -3.94 -12.59 24.74
CA VAL A 157 -4.02 -13.14 26.12
C VAL A 157 -2.81 -13.98 26.51
N THR A 158 -2.15 -14.65 25.56
CA THR A 158 -0.95 -15.45 25.82
C THR A 158 0.25 -14.55 26.14
N LEU A 159 0.37 -13.40 25.47
CA LEU A 159 1.37 -12.36 25.79
C LEU A 159 1.13 -11.78 27.19
N ASN A 160 -0.13 -11.65 27.61
CA ASN A 160 -0.52 -11.19 28.94
C ASN A 160 -0.37 -12.25 30.05
N GLY A 161 0.23 -13.40 29.75
CA GLY A 161 0.57 -14.44 30.73
C GLY A 161 -0.42 -15.60 30.85
N MET A 162 -1.46 -15.66 30.01
CA MET A 162 -2.34 -16.82 29.95
C MET A 162 -1.53 -18.08 29.63
N ASN A 163 -1.82 -19.17 30.35
CA ASN A 163 -1.14 -20.47 30.24
C ASN A 163 0.39 -20.46 30.47
N ARG A 164 0.96 -19.37 30.99
CA ARG A 164 2.34 -19.28 31.50
C ARG A 164 3.41 -19.71 30.48
N ASN A 165 3.29 -19.29 29.22
CA ASN A 165 4.35 -19.46 28.24
C ASN A 165 5.45 -18.40 28.48
N GLN A 166 6.42 -18.72 29.33
CA GLN A 166 7.42 -17.77 29.84
C GLN A 166 8.21 -17.05 28.73
N PRO A 167 8.66 -17.72 27.65
CA PRO A 167 9.35 -17.06 26.54
C PRO A 167 8.54 -15.93 25.90
N LEU A 168 7.23 -16.15 25.69
CA LEU A 168 6.35 -15.13 25.12
C LEU A 168 6.07 -14.00 26.12
N ILE A 169 5.96 -14.32 27.41
CA ILE A 169 5.76 -13.34 28.49
C ILE A 169 6.99 -12.45 28.67
N ASP A 170 8.18 -13.05 28.71
CA ASP A 170 9.44 -12.31 28.85
C ASP A 170 9.65 -11.40 27.64
N TRP A 171 9.43 -11.93 26.43
CA TRP A 171 9.48 -11.12 25.21
C TRP A 171 8.48 -9.96 25.26
N ALA A 172 7.24 -10.19 25.69
CA ALA A 172 6.21 -9.16 25.78
C ALA A 172 6.56 -8.06 26.80
N ASN A 173 7.11 -8.45 27.96
CA ASN A 173 7.55 -7.49 28.98
C ASN A 173 8.71 -6.61 28.49
N ASP A 174 9.62 -7.18 27.70
CA ASP A 174 10.79 -6.47 27.16
C ASP A 174 10.48 -5.65 25.90
N ASN A 175 9.36 -5.93 25.21
CA ASN A 175 9.01 -5.34 23.90
C ASN A 175 7.57 -4.80 23.87
N GLY A 176 7.07 -4.25 24.99
CA GLY A 176 5.69 -3.78 25.10
C GLY A 176 5.32 -2.69 24.07
N ASP A 177 6.30 -1.91 23.59
CA ASP A 177 6.15 -0.92 22.52
C ASP A 177 5.93 -1.55 21.13
N LYS A 178 6.32 -2.82 20.95
CA LYS A 178 6.11 -3.58 19.71
C LYS A 178 4.80 -4.36 19.70
N ILE A 179 4.06 -4.40 20.81
CA ILE A 179 2.73 -5.02 20.87
C ILE A 179 1.71 -3.99 20.35
N PRO A 180 0.93 -4.33 19.31
CA PRO A 180 -0.13 -3.45 18.84
C PRO A 180 -1.11 -3.10 19.98
N PRO A 181 -1.62 -1.85 20.06
CA PRO A 181 -2.73 -1.53 20.95
C PRO A 181 -3.96 -2.41 20.70
N GLU A 182 -4.78 -2.61 21.73
CA GLU A 182 -5.91 -3.56 21.73
C GLU A 182 -6.89 -3.31 20.57
N GLU A 183 -7.06 -2.06 20.14
CA GLU A 183 -7.94 -1.70 19.01
C GLU A 183 -7.46 -2.25 17.66
N MET A 184 -6.19 -2.66 17.56
CA MET A 184 -5.62 -3.30 16.36
C MET A 184 -5.62 -4.83 16.44
N HIS A 185 -6.07 -5.41 17.56
CA HIS A 185 -6.30 -6.84 17.65
C HIS A 185 -7.50 -7.26 16.80
N ARG A 186 -7.52 -8.52 16.38
CA ARG A 186 -8.64 -9.07 15.60
C ARG A 186 -9.15 -10.35 16.22
N PRO A 187 -10.48 -10.59 16.25
CA PRO A 187 -11.01 -11.88 16.63
C PRO A 187 -10.55 -12.98 15.66
N ALA A 188 -9.93 -14.04 16.17
CA ALA A 188 -9.42 -15.15 15.35
C ALA A 188 -10.47 -15.74 14.40
N LYS A 189 -11.70 -15.90 14.91
CA LYS A 189 -12.83 -16.43 14.13
C LYS A 189 -13.18 -15.54 12.94
N GLU A 190 -13.14 -14.21 13.13
CA GLU A 190 -13.40 -13.25 12.06
C GLU A 190 -12.32 -13.34 10.98
N VAL A 191 -11.04 -13.38 11.37
CA VAL A 191 -9.92 -13.54 10.43
C VAL A 191 -10.07 -14.82 9.59
N ILE A 192 -10.39 -15.94 10.23
CA ILE A 192 -10.59 -17.23 9.56
C ILE A 192 -11.77 -17.15 8.59
N VAL A 193 -12.89 -16.56 9.00
CA VAL A 193 -14.08 -16.41 8.15
C VAL A 193 -13.77 -15.54 6.94
N SER A 194 -13.17 -14.37 7.15
CA SER A 194 -12.82 -13.43 6.07
C SER A 194 -11.85 -14.04 5.07
N TYR A 195 -10.80 -14.74 5.55
CA TYR A 195 -9.87 -15.45 4.67
C TYR A 195 -10.56 -16.61 3.91
N SER A 196 -11.45 -17.35 4.57
CA SER A 196 -12.20 -18.44 3.94
C SER A 196 -13.12 -17.93 2.83
N SER A 197 -13.80 -16.79 3.04
CA SER A 197 -14.60 -16.14 2.00
C SER A 197 -13.75 -15.76 0.79
N ALA A 198 -12.52 -15.27 1.01
CA ALA A 198 -11.60 -14.96 -0.08
C ALA A 198 -11.16 -16.24 -0.84
N LEU A 199 -10.94 -17.36 -0.14
CA LEU A 199 -10.61 -18.65 -0.78
C LEU A 199 -11.73 -19.19 -1.68
N ILE A 200 -13.00 -18.86 -1.41
CA ILE A 200 -14.13 -19.31 -2.25
C ILE A 200 -13.97 -18.78 -3.68
N TRP A 201 -13.51 -17.56 -3.84
CA TRP A 201 -13.20 -17.01 -5.16
C TRP A 201 -12.14 -17.81 -5.89
N ALA A 202 -11.08 -18.26 -5.20
CA ALA A 202 -10.08 -19.13 -5.82
C ALA A 202 -10.71 -20.43 -6.33
N TYR A 203 -11.58 -21.05 -5.52
CA TYR A 203 -12.26 -22.29 -5.89
C TYR A 203 -13.22 -22.12 -7.07
N LEU A 204 -13.88 -20.96 -7.20
CA LEU A 204 -14.68 -20.63 -8.38
C LEU A 204 -13.82 -20.59 -9.64
N GLY A 205 -12.63 -19.99 -9.57
CA GLY A 205 -11.69 -19.97 -10.70
C GLY A 205 -11.17 -21.36 -11.08
N GLU A 206 -10.89 -22.23 -10.09
CA GLU A 206 -10.53 -23.63 -10.33
C GLU A 206 -11.66 -24.40 -11.04
N HIS A 207 -12.90 -24.19 -10.61
CA HIS A 207 -14.07 -24.83 -11.20
C HIS A 207 -14.28 -24.40 -12.66
N GLU A 208 -14.17 -23.10 -12.96
CA GLU A 208 -14.23 -22.57 -14.32
C GLU A 208 -13.18 -23.22 -15.25
N GLN A 209 -11.96 -23.40 -14.76
CA GLN A 209 -10.89 -24.00 -15.57
C GLN A 209 -11.10 -25.49 -15.83
N ALA A 210 -11.63 -26.21 -14.84
CA ALA A 210 -12.01 -27.60 -15.00
C ALA A 210 -13.10 -27.76 -16.07
N GLU A 211 -14.11 -26.88 -16.10
CA GLU A 211 -15.13 -26.86 -17.17
C GLU A 211 -14.51 -26.58 -18.56
N ARG A 212 -13.46 -25.76 -18.62
CA ARG A 212 -12.73 -25.42 -19.86
C ARG A 212 -11.68 -26.45 -20.27
N GLY A 213 -11.56 -27.58 -19.58
CA GLY A 213 -10.65 -28.68 -19.92
C GLY A 213 -9.16 -28.37 -19.78
N LYS A 214 -8.80 -27.35 -18.98
CA LYS A 214 -7.40 -26.97 -18.69
C LYS A 214 -7.05 -27.36 -17.25
N ASN A 215 -5.88 -27.98 -17.06
CA ASN A 215 -5.34 -28.30 -15.73
C ASN A 215 -4.16 -27.36 -15.41
N GLY A 216 -4.23 -26.64 -14.29
CA GLY A 216 -3.15 -25.80 -13.78
C GLY A 216 -3.67 -24.70 -12.84
N LEU A 217 -2.90 -24.32 -11.82
CA LEU A 217 -3.27 -23.25 -10.89
C LEU A 217 -3.05 -21.86 -11.53
N SER A 218 -3.97 -21.40 -12.38
CA SER A 218 -4.12 -19.98 -12.72
C SER A 218 -5.31 -19.41 -11.94
N HIS A 219 -5.06 -18.57 -10.95
CA HIS A 219 -6.04 -18.16 -9.94
C HIS A 219 -7.01 -17.06 -10.41
N MET A 220 -8.18 -17.07 -9.74
CA MET A 220 -9.37 -16.21 -9.89
C MET A 220 -10.25 -16.51 -11.12
N PRO A 221 -11.59 -16.54 -10.96
CA PRO A 221 -12.51 -16.68 -12.08
C PRO A 221 -12.45 -15.42 -12.94
N SER A 222 -12.81 -15.56 -14.21
CA SER A 222 -12.94 -14.38 -15.08
C SER A 222 -14.21 -13.62 -14.75
N PHE A 223 -14.14 -12.28 -14.74
CA PHE A 223 -15.29 -11.40 -14.53
C PHE A 223 -16.43 -11.76 -15.48
N ASP A 224 -16.13 -11.84 -16.79
CA ASP A 224 -17.06 -12.21 -17.85
C ASP A 224 -17.68 -13.62 -17.71
N HIS A 225 -17.07 -14.50 -16.92
CA HIS A 225 -17.65 -15.83 -16.66
C HIS A 225 -18.69 -15.79 -15.53
N LEU A 226 -18.53 -14.86 -14.59
CA LEU A 226 -19.44 -14.66 -13.47
C LEU A 226 -20.63 -13.77 -13.87
N ASP A 227 -20.37 -12.70 -14.62
CA ASP A 227 -21.39 -11.82 -15.22
C ASP A 227 -22.04 -12.53 -16.42
N LYS A 228 -23.08 -13.33 -16.14
CA LYS A 228 -23.74 -14.19 -17.14
C LYS A 228 -24.69 -13.42 -18.02
N ASP A 229 -25.36 -12.42 -17.46
CA ASP A 229 -26.31 -11.62 -18.20
C ASP A 229 -25.64 -10.46 -18.95
N GLN A 230 -24.32 -10.29 -18.76
CA GLN A 230 -23.48 -9.26 -19.37
C GLN A 230 -23.95 -7.85 -19.00
N SER A 231 -24.46 -7.70 -17.78
CA SER A 231 -24.90 -6.41 -17.24
C SER A 231 -23.74 -5.47 -16.93
N GLY A 232 -22.51 -5.99 -16.85
CA GLY A 232 -21.30 -5.24 -16.50
C GLY A 232 -21.04 -5.18 -14.99
N VAL A 233 -21.85 -5.87 -14.19
CA VAL A 233 -21.70 -6.04 -12.74
C VAL A 233 -22.01 -7.49 -12.37
N ILE A 234 -21.42 -8.00 -11.30
CA ILE A 234 -21.74 -9.32 -10.75
C ILE A 234 -22.72 -9.13 -9.59
N ASP A 235 -23.90 -9.73 -9.67
CA ASP A 235 -24.93 -9.59 -8.64
C ASP A 235 -24.99 -10.77 -7.63
N PHE A 236 -25.86 -10.62 -6.63
CA PHE A 236 -26.07 -11.63 -5.59
C PHE A 236 -26.49 -13.00 -6.13
N ASP A 237 -27.39 -13.03 -7.12
CA ASP A 237 -27.93 -14.27 -7.67
C ASP A 237 -26.88 -14.98 -8.55
N GLU A 238 -26.05 -14.22 -9.25
CA GLU A 238 -24.93 -14.76 -10.03
C GLU A 238 -23.88 -15.44 -9.15
N ILE A 239 -23.49 -14.82 -8.03
CA ILE A 239 -22.56 -15.42 -7.06
C ILE A 239 -23.20 -16.64 -6.41
N LYS A 240 -24.47 -16.54 -6.01
CA LYS A 240 -25.22 -17.65 -5.43
C LYS A 240 -25.24 -18.86 -6.36
N GLU A 241 -25.50 -18.65 -7.65
CA GLU A 241 -25.50 -19.72 -8.64
C GLU A 241 -24.09 -20.30 -8.84
N ALA A 242 -23.07 -19.45 -8.92
CA ALA A 242 -21.68 -19.89 -9.09
C ALA A 242 -21.20 -20.76 -7.92
N VAL A 243 -21.49 -20.34 -6.68
CA VAL A 243 -21.14 -21.10 -5.46
C VAL A 243 -21.99 -22.38 -5.36
N GLN A 244 -23.27 -22.34 -5.74
CA GLN A 244 -24.12 -23.54 -5.74
C GLN A 244 -23.60 -24.61 -6.73
N LYS A 245 -23.08 -24.18 -7.90
CA LYS A 245 -22.41 -25.10 -8.85
C LYS A 245 -21.14 -25.70 -8.26
N LEU A 246 -20.28 -24.88 -7.65
CA LEU A 246 -19.05 -25.32 -7.00
C LEU A 246 -19.30 -26.43 -5.95
N LEU A 247 -20.45 -26.37 -5.24
CA LEU A 247 -20.81 -27.32 -4.19
C LEU A 247 -21.69 -28.50 -4.67
N GLY A 248 -21.80 -28.74 -5.98
CA GLY A 248 -22.44 -29.94 -6.56
C GLY A 248 -23.85 -29.75 -7.13
N GLY A 249 -24.30 -28.51 -7.37
CA GLY A 249 -25.57 -28.22 -8.06
C GLY A 249 -26.83 -28.46 -7.23
N GLU A 250 -27.96 -28.81 -7.87
CA GLU A 250 -29.28 -29.01 -7.22
C GLU A 250 -29.32 -30.13 -6.16
N ASN A 251 -28.38 -31.08 -6.22
CA ASN A 251 -28.21 -32.17 -5.24
C ASN A 251 -27.07 -31.90 -4.23
N GLY A 252 -26.44 -30.72 -4.30
CA GLY A 252 -25.34 -30.30 -3.44
C GLY A 252 -25.77 -29.66 -2.12
N VAL A 253 -24.82 -29.11 -1.38
CA VAL A 253 -25.11 -28.34 -0.16
C VAL A 253 -25.83 -27.05 -0.55
N LYS A 254 -27.00 -26.79 0.02
CA LYS A 254 -27.73 -25.52 -0.19
C LYS A 254 -26.88 -24.37 0.35
N VAL A 255 -26.58 -23.37 -0.48
CA VAL A 255 -25.82 -22.18 -0.06
C VAL A 255 -26.75 -21.20 0.65
N PRO A 256 -26.57 -20.94 1.95
CA PRO A 256 -27.36 -19.93 2.65
C PRO A 256 -27.01 -18.52 2.17
N GLU A 257 -27.99 -17.61 2.20
CA GLU A 257 -27.83 -16.25 1.68
C GLU A 257 -26.70 -15.47 2.38
N PHE A 258 -26.52 -15.65 3.68
CA PHE A 258 -25.45 -14.95 4.41
C PHE A 258 -24.04 -15.37 3.95
N VAL A 259 -23.85 -16.58 3.41
CA VAL A 259 -22.56 -17.01 2.85
C VAL A 259 -22.27 -16.22 1.58
N VAL A 260 -23.28 -16.06 0.73
CA VAL A 260 -23.20 -15.25 -0.49
C VAL A 260 -22.92 -13.79 -0.12
N GLN A 261 -23.60 -13.24 0.89
CA GLN A 261 -23.33 -11.89 1.40
C GLN A 261 -21.89 -11.73 1.90
N ASN A 262 -21.38 -12.71 2.67
CA ASN A 262 -20.00 -12.66 3.15
C ASN A 262 -18.98 -12.75 2.02
N ILE A 263 -19.26 -13.51 0.96
CA ILE A 263 -18.42 -13.56 -0.25
C ILE A 263 -18.49 -12.22 -0.99
N MET A 264 -19.68 -11.65 -1.17
CA MET A 264 -19.86 -10.35 -1.81
C MET A 264 -19.08 -9.25 -1.09
N HIS A 265 -19.23 -9.14 0.23
CA HIS A 265 -18.52 -8.12 1.03
C HIS A 265 -16.99 -8.24 0.98
N THR A 266 -16.42 -9.34 0.47
CA THR A 266 -14.96 -9.40 0.26
C THR A 266 -14.47 -8.60 -0.95
N VAL A 267 -15.38 -8.27 -1.89
CA VAL A 267 -15.06 -7.63 -3.16
C VAL A 267 -15.84 -6.34 -3.36
N ASP A 268 -17.12 -6.33 -2.96
CA ASP A 268 -18.02 -5.17 -2.97
C ASP A 268 -17.50 -4.12 -1.98
N ALA A 269 -16.62 -3.24 -2.48
CA ALA A 269 -15.90 -2.26 -1.68
C ALA A 269 -16.79 -1.07 -1.35
N ASN A 270 -17.73 -0.75 -2.24
CA ASN A 270 -18.63 0.39 -2.09
C ASN A 270 -19.93 0.03 -1.32
N ASN A 271 -20.18 -1.27 -1.08
CA ASN A 271 -21.37 -1.85 -0.44
C ASN A 271 -22.69 -1.49 -1.14
N ASP A 272 -22.68 -1.40 -2.47
CA ASP A 272 -23.87 -1.13 -3.28
C ASP A 272 -24.69 -2.39 -3.60
N GLY A 273 -24.18 -3.57 -3.21
CA GLY A 273 -24.84 -4.85 -3.41
C GLY A 273 -24.59 -5.47 -4.78
N THR A 274 -23.63 -4.95 -5.54
CA THR A 274 -23.10 -5.52 -6.79
C THR A 274 -21.57 -5.47 -6.80
N ILE A 275 -20.91 -6.14 -7.74
CA ILE A 275 -19.45 -6.08 -7.91
C ILE A 275 -19.14 -5.65 -9.34
N ASP A 276 -18.53 -4.50 -9.51
CA ASP A 276 -18.06 -4.06 -10.83
C ASP A 276 -16.67 -4.64 -11.21
N ALA A 277 -16.27 -4.48 -12.47
CA ALA A 277 -14.99 -5.00 -12.97
C ALA A 277 -13.78 -4.39 -12.24
N SER A 278 -13.89 -3.16 -11.75
CA SER A 278 -12.82 -2.47 -11.01
C SER A 278 -12.66 -3.06 -9.61
N GLU A 279 -13.78 -3.23 -8.90
CA GLU A 279 -13.84 -3.90 -7.59
C GLU A 279 -13.30 -5.32 -7.67
N PHE A 280 -13.74 -6.07 -8.69
CA PHE A 280 -13.28 -7.43 -8.94
C PHE A 280 -11.78 -7.48 -9.23
N ASN A 281 -11.25 -6.63 -10.10
CA ASN A 281 -9.83 -6.59 -10.42
C ASN A 281 -8.97 -6.17 -9.21
N ALA A 282 -9.43 -5.21 -8.42
CA ALA A 282 -8.75 -4.81 -7.18
C ALA A 282 -8.66 -5.97 -6.20
N PHE A 283 -9.74 -6.72 -6.02
CA PHE A 283 -9.75 -7.93 -5.21
C PHE A 283 -8.85 -9.04 -5.78
N VAL A 284 -8.88 -9.28 -7.09
CA VAL A 284 -8.00 -10.26 -7.76
C VAL A 284 -6.53 -9.93 -7.49
N LEU A 285 -6.14 -8.67 -7.63
CA LEU A 285 -4.77 -8.22 -7.37
C LEU A 285 -4.40 -8.38 -5.90
N PHE A 286 -5.28 -7.99 -4.97
CA PHE A 286 -5.08 -8.16 -3.53
C PHE A 286 -4.92 -9.65 -3.16
N PHE A 287 -5.82 -10.50 -3.67
CA PHE A 287 -5.84 -11.93 -3.41
C PHE A 287 -4.65 -12.66 -4.04
N GLN A 288 -4.23 -12.26 -5.24
CA GLN A 288 -2.99 -12.74 -5.85
C GLN A 288 -1.80 -12.34 -4.99
N GLN A 289 -1.71 -11.12 -4.49
CA GLN A 289 -0.62 -10.69 -3.60
C GLN A 289 -0.58 -11.49 -2.29
N MET A 290 -1.73 -11.79 -1.68
CA MET A 290 -1.81 -12.67 -0.50
C MET A 290 -1.38 -14.11 -0.80
N ASN A 291 -1.76 -14.67 -1.96
CA ASN A 291 -1.40 -16.05 -2.35
C ASN A 291 0.00 -16.18 -2.96
N THR A 292 0.62 -15.09 -3.42
CA THR A 292 1.99 -15.10 -3.96
C THR A 292 3.02 -15.33 -2.85
N PHE A 293 2.67 -15.11 -1.58
CA PHE A 293 3.50 -15.50 -0.44
C PHE A 293 3.78 -17.01 -0.38
N ASN A 294 2.96 -17.85 -1.03
CA ASN A 294 3.12 -19.29 -1.07
C ASN A 294 3.65 -19.85 -2.41
N LYS A 295 3.97 -19.01 -3.41
CA LYS A 295 4.34 -19.49 -4.76
C LYS A 295 5.76 -19.17 -5.25
N THR A 296 6.56 -18.38 -4.55
CA THR A 296 7.97 -18.17 -4.92
C THR A 296 8.87 -18.20 -3.68
N MET A 297 9.14 -19.41 -3.18
CA MET A 297 10.11 -19.60 -2.08
C MET A 297 11.56 -19.18 -2.41
N ASN A 298 11.84 -18.71 -3.63
CA ASN A 298 13.21 -18.39 -4.08
C ASN A 298 13.40 -16.95 -4.59
N ASP A 299 12.36 -16.15 -4.84
CA ASP A 299 12.56 -14.80 -5.40
C ASP A 299 12.65 -13.72 -4.31
N CYS A 300 13.49 -12.71 -4.56
CA CYS A 300 13.58 -11.53 -3.72
C CYS A 300 12.88 -10.40 -4.44
N ARG A 301 11.84 -9.84 -3.81
CA ARG A 301 11.06 -8.71 -4.36
C ARG A 301 11.30 -7.47 -3.52
N PHE A 302 11.54 -6.36 -4.22
CA PHE A 302 11.53 -5.00 -3.70
C PHE A 302 10.46 -4.20 -4.43
N ARG A 303 9.62 -3.46 -3.70
CA ARG A 303 8.56 -2.66 -4.30
C ARG A 303 8.73 -1.18 -3.99
N ILE A 304 8.49 -0.35 -4.99
CA ILE A 304 8.41 1.10 -4.86
C ILE A 304 7.00 1.52 -5.25
N ILE A 305 6.35 2.31 -4.41
CA ILE A 305 5.14 3.06 -4.75
C ILE A 305 5.52 4.53 -4.78
N PHE A 306 5.36 5.22 -5.90
CA PHE A 306 5.74 6.63 -5.94
C PHE A 306 4.76 7.49 -6.74
N VAL A 307 4.75 8.77 -6.38
CA VAL A 307 4.09 9.89 -7.07
C VAL A 307 5.11 11.02 -7.19
N ASN A 308 4.95 11.98 -8.10
CA ASN A 308 5.82 13.16 -8.21
C ASN A 308 5.00 14.44 -8.40
N ASP A 309 5.61 15.60 -8.16
CA ASP A 309 5.07 16.94 -8.44
C ASP A 309 3.66 17.12 -7.87
N VAL A 310 3.53 17.08 -6.54
CA VAL A 310 2.23 17.06 -5.85
C VAL A 310 2.01 18.38 -5.11
N TYR A 311 1.15 19.24 -5.64
CA TYR A 311 0.91 20.58 -5.13
C TYR A 311 -0.40 20.68 -4.34
N GLU A 312 -1.35 19.81 -4.65
CA GLU A 312 -2.70 19.81 -4.07
C GLU A 312 -2.96 18.59 -3.16
N LEU A 313 -3.73 18.80 -2.09
CA LEU A 313 -4.02 17.76 -1.10
C LEU A 313 -5.15 16.80 -1.50
N GLY A 314 -5.91 17.13 -2.54
CA GLY A 314 -7.18 16.48 -2.86
C GLY A 314 -7.07 14.99 -3.20
N MET A 315 -5.94 14.55 -3.78
CA MET A 315 -5.74 13.15 -4.16
C MET A 315 -5.09 12.28 -3.06
N PHE A 316 -4.58 12.88 -1.98
CA PHE A 316 -3.98 12.11 -0.88
C PHE A 316 -4.91 11.06 -0.26
N PRO A 317 -6.22 11.32 -0.05
CA PRO A 317 -7.14 10.30 0.47
C PRO A 317 -7.27 9.07 -0.43
N HIS A 318 -7.19 9.25 -1.74
CA HIS A 318 -7.18 8.16 -2.71
C HIS A 318 -5.83 7.44 -2.70
N LEU A 319 -4.73 8.21 -2.70
CA LEU A 319 -3.36 7.69 -2.61
C LEU A 319 -3.14 6.85 -1.34
N ASP A 320 -3.77 7.20 -0.22
CA ASP A 320 -3.71 6.42 1.02
C ASP A 320 -4.19 4.98 0.82
N ASN A 321 -5.36 4.81 0.22
CA ASN A 321 -5.91 3.48 -0.04
C ASN A 321 -5.15 2.77 -1.16
N LEU A 322 -4.64 3.50 -2.17
CA LEU A 322 -3.76 2.92 -3.19
C LEU A 322 -2.50 2.33 -2.57
N ILE A 323 -1.81 3.08 -1.70
CA ILE A 323 -0.61 2.60 -1.00
C ILE A 323 -0.98 1.36 -0.19
N ARG A 324 -2.01 1.44 0.67
CA ARG A 324 -2.46 0.31 1.51
C ARG A 324 -2.77 -0.94 0.70
N ALA A 325 -3.47 -0.79 -0.43
CA ALA A 325 -3.85 -1.90 -1.30
C ALA A 325 -2.66 -2.56 -2.01
N ASN A 326 -1.54 -1.85 -2.15
CA ASN A 326 -0.34 -2.32 -2.85
C ASN A 326 0.85 -2.56 -1.90
N MET A 327 0.66 -2.41 -0.59
CA MET A 327 1.69 -2.71 0.41
C MET A 327 2.00 -4.20 0.45
N ALA A 328 3.30 -4.51 0.38
CA ALA A 328 3.86 -5.84 0.56
C ALA A 328 5.15 -5.74 1.42
N PRO A 329 5.74 -6.86 1.91
CA PRO A 329 7.08 -6.81 2.47
C PRO A 329 8.07 -6.15 1.50
N ASN A 330 9.07 -5.45 2.04
CA ASN A 330 10.07 -4.73 1.25
C ASN A 330 9.45 -3.70 0.29
N THR A 331 8.36 -3.04 0.68
CA THR A 331 7.76 -1.91 -0.04
C THR A 331 8.20 -0.60 0.55
N ILE A 332 8.57 0.36 -0.30
CA ILE A 332 8.80 1.76 0.09
C ILE A 332 7.92 2.73 -0.69
N THR A 333 7.71 3.91 -0.11
CA THR A 333 7.01 5.03 -0.74
C THR A 333 7.95 6.20 -1.03
N MET A 334 7.82 6.83 -2.21
CA MET A 334 8.73 7.89 -2.64
C MET A 334 7.98 9.08 -3.26
N LEU A 335 8.55 10.28 -3.13
CA LEU A 335 8.10 11.49 -3.82
C LEU A 335 9.32 12.35 -4.24
N PRO A 336 9.75 12.30 -5.51
CA PRO A 336 10.97 12.95 -5.99
C PRO A 336 10.78 14.45 -6.27
N GLY A 337 10.57 15.27 -5.22
CA GLY A 337 10.60 16.73 -5.31
C GLY A 337 9.29 17.39 -5.78
N ASP A 338 9.26 18.73 -5.63
CA ASP A 338 8.14 19.62 -5.95
C ASP A 338 6.83 19.23 -5.26
N PHE A 339 6.81 19.42 -3.94
CA PHE A 339 5.62 19.17 -3.13
C PHE A 339 5.39 20.22 -2.06
N VAL A 340 6.46 20.85 -1.56
CA VAL A 340 6.32 21.91 -0.55
C VAL A 340 5.66 23.15 -1.15
N ALA A 341 5.87 23.38 -2.44
CA ALA A 341 5.34 24.49 -3.23
C ALA A 341 5.38 24.13 -4.73
N PRO A 342 4.71 24.92 -5.61
CA PRO A 342 3.86 26.06 -5.31
C PRO A 342 2.39 25.66 -5.20
N SER A 343 1.69 26.22 -4.22
CA SER A 343 0.23 26.19 -4.17
C SER A 343 -0.29 27.39 -3.40
N LEU A 344 -1.59 27.66 -3.54
CA LEU A 344 -2.23 28.70 -2.73
C LEU A 344 -2.13 28.36 -1.24
N LEU A 345 -2.22 27.08 -0.90
CA LEU A 345 -2.01 26.62 0.47
C LEU A 345 -0.57 26.91 0.92
N SER A 346 0.44 26.53 0.13
CA SER A 346 1.84 26.74 0.50
C SER A 346 2.22 28.22 0.59
N SER A 347 1.54 29.10 -0.14
CA SER A 347 1.68 30.54 0.02
C SER A 347 1.29 31.03 1.42
N LEU A 348 0.31 30.37 2.06
CA LEU A 348 -0.24 30.71 3.36
C LEU A 348 0.47 29.98 4.51
N ASP A 349 0.69 28.67 4.35
CA ASP A 349 1.16 27.80 5.42
C ASP A 349 2.62 27.34 5.26
N LYS A 350 3.27 27.73 4.15
CA LYS A 350 4.64 27.36 3.80
C LYS A 350 4.86 25.84 3.77
N GLY A 351 3.90 25.10 3.22
CA GLY A 351 3.96 23.66 2.97
C GLY A 351 3.59 22.78 4.16
N LYS A 352 3.10 23.37 5.26
CA LYS A 352 2.82 22.63 6.50
C LYS A 352 1.74 21.56 6.32
N GLY A 353 0.65 21.89 5.64
CA GLY A 353 -0.44 20.97 5.33
C GLY A 353 0.03 19.81 4.47
N MET A 354 0.89 20.07 3.48
CA MET A 354 1.49 19.02 2.65
C MET A 354 2.31 18.04 3.48
N ILE A 355 3.23 18.52 4.32
CA ILE A 355 4.06 17.66 5.17
C ILE A 355 3.20 16.81 6.13
N ASP A 356 2.14 17.36 6.71
CA ASP A 356 1.22 16.59 7.57
C ASP A 356 0.51 15.46 6.78
N MET A 357 0.09 15.73 5.55
CA MET A 357 -0.54 14.72 4.69
C MET A 357 0.44 13.63 4.26
N MET A 358 1.66 14.00 3.84
CA MET A 358 2.74 13.07 3.51
C MET A 358 3.13 12.18 4.68
N ASN A 359 3.09 12.70 5.91
CA ASN A 359 3.38 11.92 7.11
C ASN A 359 2.31 10.89 7.48
N ARG A 360 1.11 10.94 6.87
CA ARG A 360 -0.05 10.11 7.20
C ARG A 360 -0.39 9.07 6.12
N VAL A 361 -0.19 9.43 4.87
CA VAL A 361 -0.66 8.67 3.71
C VAL A 361 -0.16 7.22 3.72
N GLY A 362 -1.03 6.27 3.41
CA GLY A 362 -0.73 4.84 3.38
C GLY A 362 -0.52 4.20 4.75
N GLY A 363 -0.61 4.96 5.85
CA GLY A 363 -0.27 4.54 7.22
C GLY A 363 1.23 4.49 7.50
N CYS A 364 2.07 4.38 6.47
CA CYS A 364 3.53 4.45 6.56
C CYS A 364 4.11 5.84 6.24
N GLY A 365 3.32 6.73 5.64
CA GLY A 365 3.77 8.01 5.10
C GLY A 365 4.57 7.86 3.80
N ILE A 366 4.93 8.98 3.18
CA ILE A 366 6.02 9.02 2.18
C ILE A 366 7.34 8.86 2.93
N GLN A 367 8.18 7.93 2.49
CA GLN A 367 9.41 7.57 3.21
C GLN A 367 10.66 8.24 2.67
N TYR A 368 10.74 8.48 1.36
CA TYR A 368 11.92 9.09 0.74
C TYR A 368 11.54 10.19 -0.24
N VAL A 369 12.23 11.32 -0.13
CA VAL A 369 12.06 12.48 -1.01
C VAL A 369 13.42 13.04 -1.40
N CYS A 370 13.48 13.74 -2.53
CA CYS A 370 14.59 14.62 -2.86
C CYS A 370 14.08 16.05 -3.06
N PHE A 371 14.99 17.01 -3.23
CA PHE A 371 14.59 18.35 -3.63
C PHE A 371 14.09 18.34 -5.08
N GLY A 372 13.02 19.09 -5.32
CA GLY A 372 12.69 19.71 -6.59
C GLY A 372 12.99 21.21 -6.57
N ASN A 373 12.80 21.88 -7.70
CA ASN A 373 13.14 23.31 -7.80
C ASN A 373 12.20 24.19 -6.97
N HIS A 374 10.94 23.79 -6.80
CA HIS A 374 9.95 24.59 -6.10
C HIS A 374 10.04 24.52 -4.57
N GLU A 375 10.82 23.62 -3.99
CA GLU A 375 11.16 23.69 -2.56
C GLU A 375 11.85 25.02 -2.18
N ASN A 376 12.48 25.71 -3.14
CA ASN A 376 13.09 27.03 -2.97
C ASN A 376 12.08 28.20 -2.96
N ASP A 377 10.81 27.96 -3.28
CA ASP A 377 9.81 29.03 -3.39
C ASP A 377 9.32 29.54 -2.02
N ILE A 378 9.61 28.81 -0.95
CA ILE A 378 9.36 29.24 0.42
C ILE A 378 10.65 29.75 1.08
N PRO A 379 10.56 30.63 2.11
CA PRO A 379 11.73 31.08 2.86
C PRO A 379 12.52 29.89 3.40
N ILE A 380 13.86 29.97 3.35
CA ILE A 380 14.76 28.87 3.73
C ILE A 380 14.54 28.38 5.16
N GLU A 381 14.17 29.28 6.07
CA GLU A 381 13.82 28.97 7.45
C GLU A 381 12.57 28.07 7.52
N ALA A 382 11.54 28.38 6.72
CA ALA A 382 10.35 27.55 6.64
C ALA A 382 10.66 26.20 5.99
N LEU A 383 11.49 26.15 4.94
CA LEU A 383 11.93 24.89 4.34
C LEU A 383 12.65 24.01 5.36
N ARG A 384 13.55 24.58 6.16
CA ARG A 384 14.25 23.87 7.24
C ARG A 384 13.30 23.32 8.30
N GLU A 385 12.26 24.07 8.66
CA GLU A 385 11.19 23.57 9.53
C GLU A 385 10.42 22.40 8.90
N ARG A 386 10.03 22.51 7.62
CA ARG A 386 9.32 21.44 6.89
C ARG A 386 10.16 20.17 6.81
N ILE A 387 11.47 20.29 6.58
CA ILE A 387 12.42 19.17 6.62
C ILE A 387 12.41 18.51 8.00
N GLY A 388 12.40 19.30 9.09
CA GLY A 388 12.36 18.76 10.46
C GLY A 388 11.01 18.17 10.88
N GLU A 389 9.90 18.59 10.26
CA GLU A 389 8.56 18.05 10.51
C GLU A 389 8.27 16.78 9.71
N PHE A 390 8.97 16.56 8.60
CA PHE A 390 8.83 15.38 7.77
C PHE A 390 9.38 14.14 8.51
N LYS A 391 8.58 13.07 8.57
CA LYS A 391 8.96 11.82 9.25
C LYS A 391 9.79 10.88 8.38
N GLY A 392 9.75 11.06 7.06
CA GLY A 392 10.61 10.36 6.12
C GLY A 392 12.00 10.99 6.02
N GLU A 393 12.78 10.55 5.04
CA GLU A 393 14.15 10.99 4.83
C GLU A 393 14.28 11.81 3.54
N TRP A 394 14.85 13.00 3.67
CA TRP A 394 15.30 13.81 2.52
C TRP A 394 16.68 13.33 2.08
N ILE A 395 16.83 13.01 0.80
CA ILE A 395 18.11 12.63 0.20
C ILE A 395 18.58 13.75 -0.70
N ASN A 396 19.77 14.29 -0.42
CA ASN A 396 20.39 15.40 -1.14
C ASN A 396 21.77 14.99 -1.66
N SER A 397 21.81 14.51 -2.90
CA SER A 397 23.04 13.95 -3.47
C SER A 397 23.95 14.98 -4.13
N ASN A 398 23.40 16.07 -4.68
CA ASN A 398 24.15 16.99 -5.54
C ASN A 398 24.14 18.47 -5.10
N MET A 399 23.64 18.80 -3.90
CA MET A 399 23.70 20.16 -3.35
C MET A 399 24.44 20.18 -1.99
N PRO A 400 25.77 19.97 -1.96
CA PRO A 400 26.54 19.78 -0.73
C PRO A 400 26.59 20.99 0.22
N GLY A 401 26.35 22.20 -0.29
CA GLY A 401 26.28 23.43 0.49
C GLY A 401 25.00 23.56 1.34
N PHE A 402 24.04 22.65 1.20
CA PHE A 402 22.87 22.59 2.08
C PHE A 402 23.23 21.81 3.34
N THR A 403 23.75 22.52 4.35
CA THR A 403 24.33 21.88 5.56
C THR A 403 23.44 21.95 6.79
N GLU A 404 22.31 22.68 6.73
CA GLU A 404 21.44 22.91 7.87
C GLU A 404 19.95 22.73 7.48
N PRO A 405 19.28 21.66 7.94
CA PRO A 405 19.90 20.49 8.58
C PRO A 405 20.81 19.74 7.61
N ALA A 406 21.76 18.98 8.15
CA ALA A 406 22.57 18.08 7.34
C ALA A 406 21.69 16.93 6.81
N LEU A 407 21.70 16.72 5.50
CA LEU A 407 20.94 15.68 4.83
C LEU A 407 21.87 14.59 4.28
N PRO A 408 21.45 13.32 4.29
CA PRO A 408 22.25 12.24 3.71
C PRO A 408 22.39 12.42 2.20
N GLU A 409 23.58 12.12 1.69
CA GLU A 409 23.88 12.13 0.25
C GLU A 409 23.24 10.93 -0.47
N TYR A 410 23.01 9.83 0.25
CA TYR A 410 22.39 8.61 -0.22
C TYR A 410 21.80 7.81 0.93
N ARG A 411 20.92 6.86 0.61
CA ARG A 411 20.39 5.86 1.55
C ARG A 411 20.65 4.44 1.06
N ILE A 412 21.06 3.55 1.96
CA ILE A 412 21.15 2.11 1.67
C ILE A 412 20.01 1.40 2.40
N LEU A 413 19.26 0.61 1.66
CA LEU A 413 18.23 -0.29 2.17
C LEU A 413 18.73 -1.72 2.09
N GLU A 414 18.58 -2.47 3.17
CA GLU A 414 18.83 -3.91 3.20
C GLU A 414 17.47 -4.61 3.24
N ILE A 415 17.22 -5.47 2.25
CA ILE A 415 15.99 -6.26 2.19
C ILE A 415 16.33 -7.75 2.24
N GLU A 416 15.41 -8.53 2.80
CA GLU A 416 15.51 -9.98 2.83
C GLU A 416 14.21 -10.60 2.34
N ALA A 417 14.29 -11.42 1.30
CA ALA A 417 13.16 -12.19 0.76
C ALA A 417 13.69 -13.35 -0.09
N GLY A 418 12.94 -14.47 -0.12
CA GLY A 418 13.31 -15.66 -0.91
C GLY A 418 14.67 -16.26 -0.53
N GLY A 419 15.11 -16.11 0.72
CA GLY A 419 16.43 -16.54 1.19
C GLY A 419 17.60 -15.69 0.68
N GLN A 420 17.33 -14.57 0.03
CA GLN A 420 18.34 -13.63 -0.48
C GLN A 420 18.36 -12.37 0.38
N LYS A 421 19.56 -11.81 0.59
CA LYS A 421 19.76 -10.46 1.13
C LYS A 421 20.20 -9.56 -0.01
N ARG A 422 19.53 -8.41 -0.18
CA ARG A 422 19.86 -7.43 -1.21
C ARG A 422 20.08 -6.06 -0.61
N LYS A 423 21.04 -5.31 -1.16
CA LYS A 423 21.35 -3.93 -0.79
C LYS A 423 20.99 -2.99 -1.92
N ILE A 424 20.10 -2.04 -1.65
CA ILE A 424 19.62 -1.06 -2.62
C ILE A 424 20.09 0.32 -2.19
N GLY A 425 20.88 0.98 -3.04
CA GLY A 425 21.23 2.38 -2.87
C GLY A 425 20.17 3.30 -3.45
N ILE A 426 19.84 4.39 -2.77
CA ILE A 426 18.94 5.45 -3.23
C ILE A 426 19.70 6.77 -3.21
N ILE A 427 19.60 7.54 -4.30
CA ILE A 427 20.19 8.88 -4.44
C ILE A 427 19.11 9.86 -4.86
N GLY A 428 19.27 11.15 -4.54
CA GLY A 428 18.32 12.23 -4.83
C GLY A 428 18.99 13.39 -5.54
N LEU A 429 18.61 13.64 -6.79
CA LEU A 429 19.30 14.54 -7.71
C LEU A 429 18.38 15.68 -8.15
N LEU A 430 18.74 16.91 -7.81
CA LEU A 430 18.06 18.13 -8.23
C LEU A 430 18.67 18.66 -9.53
N THR A 431 17.85 19.12 -10.47
CA THR A 431 18.34 19.82 -11.68
C THR A 431 19.25 21.00 -11.33
N ILE A 432 20.23 21.26 -12.19
CA ILE A 432 21.17 22.38 -12.05
C ILE A 432 20.94 23.47 -13.09
N ASP A 433 19.76 23.50 -13.74
CA ASP A 433 19.43 24.54 -14.71
C ASP A 433 19.42 25.92 -14.03
N SER A 434 20.43 26.72 -14.34
CA SER A 434 20.60 28.08 -13.82
C SER A 434 19.43 29.01 -14.13
N ASN A 435 18.57 28.69 -15.10
CA ASN A 435 17.38 29.50 -15.41
C ASN A 435 16.26 29.33 -14.37
N LEU A 436 16.28 28.25 -13.58
CA LEU A 436 15.29 27.98 -12.54
C LEU A 436 15.63 28.69 -11.21
N TYR A 437 16.88 29.12 -11.04
CA TYR A 437 17.38 29.60 -9.74
C TYR A 437 17.85 31.04 -9.78
N ARG A 438 17.55 31.78 -8.70
CA ARG A 438 18.11 33.11 -8.43
C ARG A 438 19.35 32.99 -7.56
N VAL A 439 20.19 34.03 -7.56
CA VAL A 439 21.32 34.15 -6.62
C VAL A 439 20.79 34.03 -5.19
N GLY A 440 21.42 33.16 -4.37
CA GLY A 440 20.96 32.86 -3.02
C GLY A 440 19.88 31.77 -2.91
N ALA A 441 19.52 31.08 -3.99
CA ALA A 441 18.59 29.94 -3.93
C ALA A 441 19.05 28.87 -2.92
N PHE A 442 18.09 28.29 -2.20
CA PHE A 442 18.30 27.37 -1.08
C PHE A 442 19.25 27.93 -0.01
N GLY A 443 19.18 29.24 0.27
CA GLY A 443 20.09 29.90 1.20
C GLY A 443 21.53 29.99 0.68
N GLY A 444 21.72 29.98 -0.65
CA GLY A 444 23.01 29.97 -1.33
C GLY A 444 23.58 28.56 -1.59
N ALA A 445 22.93 27.50 -1.11
CA ALA A 445 23.40 26.14 -1.29
C ALA A 445 23.48 25.72 -2.77
N MET A 446 22.60 26.26 -3.63
CA MET A 446 22.58 25.92 -5.06
C MET A 446 23.88 26.32 -5.79
N GLU A 447 24.62 27.31 -5.29
CA GLU A 447 25.92 27.73 -5.88
C GLU A 447 27.00 26.66 -5.74
N THR A 448 26.78 25.69 -4.86
CA THR A 448 27.68 24.55 -4.64
C THR A 448 27.23 23.29 -5.35
N ALA A 449 26.10 23.35 -6.07
CA ALA A 449 25.52 22.16 -6.68
C ALA A 449 26.47 21.57 -7.73
N THR A 450 26.59 20.25 -7.71
CA THR A 450 27.44 19.49 -8.62
C THR A 450 26.62 18.94 -9.80
N PRO A 451 27.23 18.74 -10.98
CA PRO A 451 26.52 18.20 -12.14
C PRO A 451 25.81 16.88 -11.84
N VAL A 452 24.54 16.77 -12.24
CA VAL A 452 23.66 15.63 -11.93
C VAL A 452 24.28 14.30 -12.36
N TYR A 453 24.74 14.21 -13.60
CA TYR A 453 25.28 12.97 -14.18
C TYR A 453 26.60 12.56 -13.52
N GLU A 454 27.51 13.50 -13.27
CA GLU A 454 28.80 13.23 -12.61
C GLU A 454 28.60 12.76 -11.17
N THR A 455 27.66 13.38 -10.45
CA THR A 455 27.29 12.98 -9.10
C THR A 455 26.66 11.59 -9.08
N ALA A 456 25.74 11.31 -10.00
CA ALA A 456 25.10 10.00 -10.11
C ALA A 456 26.13 8.89 -10.39
N GLU A 457 27.07 9.12 -11.32
CA GLU A 457 28.14 8.17 -11.64
C GLU A 457 29.07 7.92 -10.44
N ARG A 458 29.51 9.00 -9.77
CA ARG A 458 30.35 8.90 -8.57
C ARG A 458 29.66 8.12 -7.46
N LEU A 459 28.41 8.47 -7.14
CA LEU A 459 27.68 7.83 -6.06
C LEU A 459 27.32 6.39 -6.36
N LYS A 460 26.98 6.08 -7.62
CA LYS A 460 26.80 4.69 -8.04
C LYS A 460 28.06 3.88 -7.75
N LYS A 461 29.24 4.42 -8.11
CA LYS A 461 30.52 3.77 -7.85
C LYS A 461 30.73 3.51 -6.37
N VAL A 462 30.56 4.52 -5.51
CA VAL A 462 30.68 4.40 -4.06
C VAL A 462 29.71 3.34 -3.50
N LEU A 463 28.43 3.42 -3.88
CA LEU A 463 27.39 2.52 -3.38
C LEU A 463 27.62 1.06 -3.80
N MET A 464 28.04 0.82 -5.04
CA MET A 464 28.25 -0.53 -5.53
C MET A 464 29.61 -1.11 -5.12
N GLU A 465 30.70 -0.36 -5.27
CA GLU A 465 32.06 -0.87 -5.04
C GLU A 465 32.45 -0.86 -3.56
N GLU A 466 32.08 0.19 -2.81
CA GLU A 466 32.48 0.34 -1.41
C GLU A 466 31.43 -0.20 -0.43
N HIS A 467 30.14 -0.02 -0.74
CA HIS A 467 29.05 -0.48 0.13
C HIS A 467 28.40 -1.80 -0.29
N GLY A 468 28.76 -2.33 -1.47
CA GLY A 468 28.25 -3.61 -1.97
C GLY A 468 26.77 -3.59 -2.31
N CYS A 469 26.22 -2.45 -2.75
CA CYS A 469 24.84 -2.38 -3.25
C CYS A 469 24.69 -3.18 -4.55
N ASP A 470 23.65 -4.01 -4.64
CA ASP A 470 23.29 -4.75 -5.85
C ASP A 470 22.80 -3.80 -6.95
N VAL A 471 22.06 -2.76 -6.56
CA VAL A 471 21.52 -1.74 -7.46
C VAL A 471 21.52 -0.37 -6.79
N VAL A 472 21.47 0.67 -7.63
CA VAL A 472 21.25 2.05 -7.22
C VAL A 472 20.03 2.60 -7.98
N ILE A 473 19.13 3.28 -7.27
CA ILE A 473 17.89 3.84 -7.80
C ILE A 473 17.92 5.35 -7.59
N PRO A 474 18.13 6.13 -8.67
CA PRO A 474 18.07 7.58 -8.60
C PRO A 474 16.62 8.09 -8.53
N MET A 475 16.35 8.95 -7.55
CA MET A 475 15.30 9.97 -7.65
C MET A 475 15.86 11.15 -8.43
N THR A 476 15.18 11.56 -9.49
CA THR A 476 15.62 12.68 -10.33
C THR A 476 14.53 13.72 -10.44
N HIS A 477 14.90 14.98 -10.24
CA HIS A 477 14.03 16.13 -10.46
C HIS A 477 14.60 16.99 -11.60
N GLN A 478 14.44 16.49 -12.82
CA GLN A 478 15.00 17.04 -14.06
C GLN A 478 14.05 16.78 -15.23
N VAL A 479 14.20 17.50 -16.34
CA VAL A 479 13.33 17.31 -17.51
C VAL A 479 13.55 15.94 -18.17
N MET A 480 12.52 15.42 -18.82
CA MET A 480 12.53 14.09 -19.43
C MET A 480 13.63 13.95 -20.49
N ALA A 481 14.03 15.05 -21.14
CA ALA A 481 15.15 15.05 -22.07
C ALA A 481 16.49 14.70 -21.39
N GLU A 482 16.70 15.19 -20.17
CA GLU A 482 17.90 14.95 -19.36
C GLU A 482 17.87 13.54 -18.76
N ASP A 483 16.72 13.06 -18.27
CA ASP A 483 16.59 11.66 -17.82
C ASP A 483 16.90 10.65 -18.95
N ARG A 484 16.41 10.94 -20.17
CA ARG A 484 16.73 10.12 -21.36
C ARG A 484 18.21 10.15 -21.69
N GLU A 485 18.87 11.28 -21.55
CA GLU A 485 20.32 11.39 -21.74
C GLU A 485 21.07 10.58 -20.67
N MET A 486 20.70 10.73 -19.40
CA MET A 486 21.24 9.98 -18.28
C MET A 486 21.12 8.46 -18.50
N ALA A 487 19.97 7.98 -18.98
CA ALA A 487 19.78 6.57 -19.35
C ALA A 487 20.68 6.14 -20.51
N ARG A 488 20.84 6.99 -21.55
CA ARG A 488 21.70 6.73 -22.72
C ARG A 488 23.19 6.68 -22.37
N LEU A 489 23.62 7.32 -21.29
CA LEU A 489 25.00 7.20 -20.77
C LEU A 489 25.31 5.78 -20.26
N LYS A 490 24.31 4.89 -20.15
CA LYS A 490 24.46 3.49 -19.74
C LYS A 490 25.19 3.35 -18.40
N MET A 491 24.92 4.29 -17.50
CA MET A 491 25.46 4.28 -16.15
C MET A 491 25.07 3.02 -15.38
N GLY A 492 24.06 2.27 -15.82
CA GLY A 492 23.72 0.95 -15.28
C GLY A 492 22.70 0.98 -14.14
N PHE A 493 21.95 2.07 -14.03
CA PHE A 493 20.74 2.13 -13.21
C PHE A 493 19.63 1.29 -13.87
N PRO A 494 18.90 0.45 -13.10
CA PRO A 494 17.77 -0.30 -13.65
C PRO A 494 16.52 0.57 -13.81
N LEU A 495 16.42 1.66 -13.04
CA LEU A 495 15.24 2.51 -12.90
C LEU A 495 15.65 3.92 -12.49
N LEU A 496 15.04 4.93 -13.09
CA LEU A 496 14.98 6.32 -12.63
C LEU A 496 13.55 6.61 -12.14
N VAL A 497 13.43 7.03 -10.88
CA VAL A 497 12.19 7.52 -10.27
C VAL A 497 12.18 9.04 -10.48
N ALA A 498 11.54 9.49 -11.56
CA ALA A 498 11.76 10.82 -12.12
C ALA A 498 10.53 11.75 -11.98
N ALA A 499 10.76 13.06 -12.09
CA ALA A 499 9.82 14.14 -11.75
C ALA A 499 9.89 15.33 -12.73
N HIS A 500 9.35 16.52 -12.39
CA HIS A 500 9.52 17.82 -13.06
C HIS A 500 8.68 18.12 -14.31
N ASP A 501 8.40 17.15 -15.20
CA ASP A 501 7.68 17.46 -16.47
C ASP A 501 6.14 17.54 -16.32
N HIS A 502 5.58 17.18 -15.16
CA HIS A 502 4.14 17.09 -14.84
C HIS A 502 3.29 16.17 -15.74
N ASP A 503 3.84 15.65 -16.85
CA ASP A 503 3.22 14.62 -17.69
C ASP A 503 3.68 13.22 -17.26
N PRO A 504 2.81 12.19 -17.36
CA PRO A 504 3.21 10.83 -17.09
C PRO A 504 4.09 10.26 -18.21
N TYR A 505 5.20 9.63 -17.82
CA TYR A 505 6.11 8.93 -18.72
C TYR A 505 6.42 7.54 -18.15
N CYS A 506 6.40 6.52 -19.00
CA CYS A 506 6.84 5.18 -18.63
C CYS A 506 7.47 4.53 -19.86
N GLU A 507 8.80 4.58 -19.91
CA GLU A 507 9.55 4.03 -21.03
C GLU A 507 10.87 3.42 -20.58
N GLU A 508 11.37 2.46 -21.36
CA GLU A 508 12.68 1.87 -21.16
C GLU A 508 13.65 2.41 -22.22
N VAL A 509 14.77 3.00 -21.76
CA VAL A 509 15.82 3.54 -22.61
C VAL A 509 17.13 2.85 -22.25
N GLU A 510 17.71 2.13 -23.21
CA GLU A 510 19.02 1.47 -23.04
C GLU A 510 19.11 0.54 -21.80
N GLY A 511 18.01 -0.14 -21.46
CA GLY A 511 17.94 -1.05 -20.31
C GLY A 511 17.74 -0.36 -18.96
N CYS A 512 17.31 0.90 -18.96
CA CYS A 512 16.95 1.69 -17.79
C CYS A 512 15.50 2.16 -17.93
N TRP A 513 14.64 1.83 -16.96
CA TRP A 513 13.29 2.36 -16.91
C TRP A 513 13.33 3.82 -16.46
N ILE A 514 12.56 4.68 -17.12
CA ILE A 514 12.31 6.07 -16.72
C ILE A 514 10.82 6.19 -16.45
N VAL A 515 10.47 6.51 -15.20
CA VAL A 515 9.07 6.59 -14.78
C VAL A 515 8.79 7.97 -14.20
N LYS A 516 7.73 8.62 -14.68
CA LYS A 516 7.10 9.83 -14.14
C LYS A 516 5.59 9.59 -14.08
N THR A 517 4.96 10.03 -13.01
CA THR A 517 3.53 9.79 -12.73
C THR A 517 2.62 10.97 -13.08
N GLY A 518 3.19 12.02 -13.66
CA GLY A 518 2.45 13.26 -13.93
C GLY A 518 2.56 14.24 -12.77
N CYS A 519 1.44 14.76 -12.28
CA CYS A 519 1.39 15.65 -11.13
C CYS A 519 0.15 15.39 -10.25
N ASP A 520 0.16 16.00 -9.06
CA ASP A 520 -0.94 16.05 -8.08
C ASP A 520 -1.45 14.67 -7.64
N ALA A 521 -0.58 13.66 -7.69
CA ALA A 521 -0.93 12.28 -7.38
C ALA A 521 -2.18 11.79 -8.14
N THR A 522 -2.40 12.29 -9.36
CA THR A 522 -3.50 11.82 -10.22
C THR A 522 -3.25 10.38 -10.69
N GLN A 523 -1.99 10.06 -10.96
CA GLN A 523 -1.50 8.70 -11.11
C GLN A 523 -0.40 8.41 -10.07
N ALA A 524 -0.18 7.13 -9.81
CA ALA A 524 0.96 6.62 -9.06
C ALA A 524 1.60 5.47 -9.84
N ALA A 525 2.85 5.16 -9.54
CA ALA A 525 3.53 3.98 -10.07
C ALA A 525 3.71 2.94 -8.97
N VAL A 526 3.34 1.69 -9.24
CA VAL A 526 3.70 0.51 -8.44
C VAL A 526 4.75 -0.27 -9.21
N ILE A 527 5.98 -0.25 -8.70
CA ILE A 527 7.16 -0.80 -9.37
C ILE A 527 7.72 -1.96 -8.57
N ASP A 528 7.86 -3.12 -9.21
CA ASP A 528 8.49 -4.30 -8.62
C ASP A 528 9.86 -4.54 -9.25
N LEU A 529 10.89 -4.66 -8.40
CA LEU A 529 12.21 -5.14 -8.75
C LEU A 529 12.35 -6.56 -8.19
N VAL A 530 12.53 -7.55 -9.07
CA VAL A 530 12.52 -8.97 -8.70
C VAL A 530 13.83 -9.66 -9.10
N TRP A 531 14.49 -10.29 -8.13
CA TRP A 531 15.63 -11.18 -8.33
C TRP A 531 15.16 -12.63 -8.24
N ALA A 532 15.28 -13.38 -9.35
CA ALA A 532 14.66 -14.69 -9.49
C ALA A 532 15.26 -15.79 -8.59
N ASP A 533 16.57 -15.76 -8.32
CA ASP A 533 17.21 -16.76 -7.47
C ASP A 533 18.50 -16.25 -6.77
N ALA A 534 18.94 -17.02 -5.76
CA ALA A 534 20.15 -16.75 -4.97
C ALA A 534 21.46 -17.18 -5.66
N SER A 535 21.38 -17.86 -6.81
CA SER A 535 22.54 -18.47 -7.49
C SER A 535 23.36 -17.49 -8.33
N THR A 536 22.85 -16.27 -8.54
CA THR A 536 23.56 -15.18 -9.23
C THR A 536 23.67 -13.90 -8.37
N PRO A 537 24.70 -13.81 -7.51
CA PRO A 537 25.11 -12.54 -6.92
C PRO A 537 25.49 -11.54 -8.03
N GLY A 538 24.84 -10.37 -8.07
CA GLY A 538 25.10 -9.31 -9.07
C GLY A 538 24.21 -9.28 -10.31
N ASP A 539 23.21 -10.18 -10.45
CA ASP A 539 22.23 -10.08 -11.55
C ASP A 539 21.34 -8.84 -11.40
N ARG A 540 21.04 -8.20 -12.53
CA ARG A 540 20.08 -7.09 -12.58
C ARG A 540 18.67 -7.60 -12.25
N PRO A 541 17.91 -6.89 -11.40
CA PRO A 541 16.53 -7.25 -11.15
C PRO A 541 15.70 -7.11 -12.42
N LYS A 542 14.70 -7.97 -12.56
CA LYS A 542 13.62 -7.73 -13.51
C LYS A 542 12.73 -6.62 -12.95
N VAL A 543 12.60 -5.52 -13.68
CA VAL A 543 11.75 -4.40 -13.32
C VAL A 543 10.38 -4.56 -14.00
N THR A 544 9.30 -4.40 -13.24
CA THR A 544 7.93 -4.30 -13.75
C THR A 544 7.32 -3.01 -13.23
N VAL A 545 6.73 -2.21 -14.12
CA VAL A 545 6.15 -0.91 -13.79
C VAL A 545 4.65 -0.95 -14.10
N ASN A 546 3.82 -0.61 -13.11
CA ASN A 546 2.39 -0.42 -13.30
C ASN A 546 2.03 1.03 -12.95
N LEU A 547 1.62 1.81 -13.95
CA LEU A 547 0.99 3.11 -13.70
C LEU A 547 -0.49 2.90 -13.41
N VAL A 548 -0.95 3.46 -12.31
CA VAL A 548 -2.32 3.29 -11.78
C VAL A 548 -2.94 4.65 -11.50
N THR A 549 -4.25 4.77 -11.72
CA THR A 549 -4.96 6.03 -11.47
C THR A 549 -5.41 6.07 -10.01
N CYS A 550 -4.97 7.06 -9.24
CA CYS A 550 -5.29 7.15 -7.81
C CYS A 550 -6.79 7.21 -7.56
N LYS A 551 -7.52 7.95 -8.39
CA LYS A 551 -8.98 8.14 -8.26
C LYS A 551 -9.80 6.84 -8.37
N GLU A 552 -9.24 5.77 -8.91
CA GLU A 552 -9.90 4.45 -8.98
C GLU A 552 -9.96 3.77 -7.59
N TYR A 553 -9.14 4.20 -6.63
CA TYR A 553 -9.19 3.74 -5.25
C TYR A 553 -10.20 4.57 -4.46
N THR A 554 -10.91 4.00 -3.50
CA THR A 554 -11.83 4.77 -2.66
C THR A 554 -11.08 5.77 -1.78
N GLU A 555 -11.70 6.90 -1.41
CA GLU A 555 -11.07 7.87 -0.51
C GLU A 555 -11.00 7.35 0.94
N CYS A 556 -9.84 7.50 1.58
CA CYS A 556 -9.71 7.38 3.02
C CYS A 556 -10.45 8.53 3.73
N LYS A 557 -11.60 8.22 4.34
CA LYS A 557 -12.48 9.23 4.99
C LYS A 557 -11.78 10.03 6.08
N GLU A 558 -10.84 9.44 6.81
CA GLU A 558 -10.07 10.14 7.83
C GLU A 558 -9.13 11.16 7.19
N LEU A 559 -8.31 10.73 6.24
CA LEU A 559 -7.34 11.59 5.58
C LEU A 559 -8.03 12.69 4.75
N ALA A 560 -9.21 12.41 4.19
CA ALA A 560 -10.05 13.42 3.54
C ALA A 560 -10.50 14.54 4.49
N ARG A 561 -10.76 14.24 5.78
CA ARG A 561 -11.06 15.28 6.77
C ARG A 561 -9.83 16.13 7.09
N VAL A 562 -8.65 15.51 7.18
CA VAL A 562 -7.40 16.24 7.43
C VAL A 562 -7.06 17.16 6.25
N ALA A 563 -7.19 16.66 5.02
CA ALA A 563 -7.03 17.48 3.81
C ALA A 563 -7.95 18.71 3.85
N LYS A 564 -9.25 18.49 4.10
CA LYS A 564 -10.24 19.58 4.21
C LYS A 564 -9.91 20.58 5.32
N MET A 565 -9.41 20.11 6.46
CA MET A 565 -9.02 20.99 7.56
C MET A 565 -7.89 21.94 7.16
N HIS A 566 -6.86 21.44 6.47
CA HIS A 566 -5.78 22.29 5.95
C HIS A 566 -6.27 23.22 4.84
N GLN A 567 -7.13 22.70 3.95
CA GLN A 567 -7.63 23.44 2.79
C GLN A 567 -8.73 24.46 3.16
N HIS A 568 -9.30 24.41 4.37
CA HIS A 568 -10.37 25.31 4.80
C HIS A 568 -10.00 26.79 4.65
N VAL A 569 -8.76 27.17 5.00
CA VAL A 569 -8.29 28.57 4.84
C VAL A 569 -8.25 28.97 3.36
N VAL A 570 -7.90 28.03 2.48
CA VAL A 570 -7.92 28.25 1.03
C VAL A 570 -9.34 28.39 0.53
N GLU A 571 -10.28 27.57 0.99
CA GLU A 571 -11.70 27.67 0.61
C GLU A 571 -12.31 29.02 1.02
N GLU A 572 -12.00 29.51 2.23
CA GLU A 572 -12.40 30.84 2.68
C GLU A 572 -11.81 31.95 1.80
N MET A 573 -10.54 31.81 1.40
CA MET A 573 -9.89 32.75 0.49
C MET A 573 -10.48 32.69 -0.93
N GLU A 574 -10.75 31.51 -1.48
CA GLU A 574 -11.34 31.37 -2.81
C GLU A 574 -12.78 31.94 -2.87
N ALA A 575 -13.50 31.90 -1.73
CA ALA A 575 -14.78 32.56 -1.55
C ALA A 575 -14.66 34.08 -1.33
N ALA A 576 -13.45 34.61 -1.10
CA ALA A 576 -13.26 36.03 -0.83
C ALA A 576 -13.71 36.87 -2.03
N PHE A 577 -14.58 37.83 -1.72
CA PHE A 577 -15.05 38.82 -2.66
C PHE A 577 -13.88 39.71 -3.13
N LEU A 578 -13.61 39.73 -4.45
CA LEU A 578 -12.67 40.70 -5.03
C LEU A 578 -13.41 41.95 -5.47
N CYS A 579 -14.46 41.78 -6.28
CA CYS A 579 -15.22 42.89 -6.81
C CYS A 579 -16.63 42.51 -7.26
N LYS A 580 -17.45 43.53 -7.51
CA LYS A 580 -18.70 43.36 -8.25
C LYS A 580 -18.40 43.32 -9.74
N VAL A 581 -19.05 42.42 -10.47
CA VAL A 581 -19.01 42.37 -11.92
C VAL A 581 -19.75 43.60 -12.47
N PRO A 582 -19.05 44.53 -13.17
CA PRO A 582 -19.68 45.70 -13.75
C PRO A 582 -20.80 45.32 -14.72
N PRO A 583 -21.97 45.98 -14.69
CA PRO A 583 -23.10 45.62 -15.56
C PRO A 583 -22.79 45.67 -17.05
N ASP A 584 -21.89 46.56 -17.47
CA ASP A 584 -21.41 46.74 -18.84
C ASP A 584 -20.45 45.64 -19.31
N LEU A 585 -19.90 44.85 -18.39
CA LEU A 585 -19.07 43.68 -18.68
C LEU A 585 -19.86 42.36 -18.65
N ARG A 586 -21.20 42.41 -18.55
CA ARG A 586 -22.06 41.23 -18.64
C ARG A 586 -22.49 40.96 -20.09
N PRO A 587 -22.48 39.70 -20.58
CA PRO A 587 -22.09 38.49 -19.86
C PRO A 587 -20.59 38.42 -19.61
N LEU A 588 -20.21 37.94 -18.42
CA LEU A 588 -18.81 37.75 -18.07
C LEU A 588 -18.30 36.45 -18.71
N THR A 589 -17.30 36.55 -19.58
CA THR A 589 -16.75 35.40 -20.30
C THR A 589 -15.30 35.61 -20.70
N SER A 590 -14.53 34.52 -20.71
CA SER A 590 -13.17 34.42 -21.25
C SER A 590 -13.12 33.65 -22.58
N ILE A 591 -14.27 33.26 -23.15
CA ILE A 591 -14.33 32.48 -24.40
C ILE A 591 -13.73 33.29 -25.56
N GLY A 592 -12.77 32.67 -26.26
CA GLY A 592 -12.13 33.27 -27.42
C GLY A 592 -11.05 34.29 -27.10
N MET A 593 -10.50 34.30 -25.87
CA MET A 593 -9.46 35.22 -25.39
C MET A 593 -8.29 35.45 -26.36
N ARG A 594 -7.85 34.41 -27.07
CA ARG A 594 -6.73 34.50 -28.03
C ARG A 594 -7.12 35.04 -29.42
N ARG A 595 -8.40 35.35 -29.63
CA ARG A 595 -8.95 35.75 -30.94
C ARG A 595 -9.68 37.09 -30.89
N GLN A 596 -10.11 37.53 -29.72
CA GLN A 596 -10.89 38.76 -29.52
C GLN A 596 -10.77 39.29 -28.09
N GLN A 597 -11.12 40.55 -27.89
CA GLN A 597 -11.29 41.12 -26.55
C GLN A 597 -12.44 40.39 -25.83
N THR A 598 -12.23 40.03 -24.57
CA THR A 598 -13.25 39.37 -23.74
C THR A 598 -13.58 40.22 -22.50
N THR A 599 -14.74 40.00 -21.90
CA THR A 599 -15.18 40.76 -20.72
C THR A 599 -14.36 40.40 -19.48
N VAL A 600 -13.92 39.14 -19.33
CA VAL A 600 -12.95 38.76 -18.28
C VAL A 600 -11.61 39.44 -18.51
N GLY A 601 -11.09 39.46 -19.74
CA GLY A 601 -9.83 40.15 -20.06
C GLY A 601 -9.90 41.64 -19.76
N THR A 602 -11.02 42.29 -20.12
CA THR A 602 -11.26 43.71 -19.78
C THR A 602 -11.31 43.93 -18.26
N LEU A 603 -12.00 43.05 -17.53
CA LEU A 603 -12.09 43.13 -16.07
C LEU A 603 -10.70 43.05 -15.42
N VAL A 604 -9.92 42.01 -15.75
CA VAL A 604 -8.58 41.78 -15.18
C VAL A 604 -7.63 42.94 -15.50
N CYS A 605 -7.55 43.37 -16.77
CA CYS A 605 -6.70 44.52 -17.14
C CYS A 605 -7.14 45.82 -16.46
N THR A 606 -8.45 46.02 -16.24
CA THR A 606 -8.94 47.21 -15.51
C THR A 606 -8.46 47.18 -14.06
N PHE A 607 -8.52 46.03 -13.39
CA PHE A 607 -8.00 45.88 -12.03
C PHE A 607 -6.49 46.06 -11.94
N LEU A 608 -5.72 45.49 -12.87
CA LEU A 608 -4.27 45.68 -12.92
C LEU A 608 -3.93 47.16 -13.11
N LYS A 609 -4.64 47.82 -14.03
CA LYS A 609 -4.45 49.24 -14.32
C LYS A 609 -4.74 50.11 -13.09
N ASP A 610 -5.89 49.92 -12.46
CA ASP A 610 -6.31 50.71 -11.30
C ASP A 610 -5.44 50.40 -10.06
N GLY A 611 -5.09 49.13 -9.83
CA GLY A 611 -4.29 48.69 -8.68
C GLY A 611 -2.83 49.14 -8.75
N LEU A 612 -2.23 49.21 -9.94
CA LEU A 612 -0.87 49.71 -10.16
C LEU A 612 -0.81 51.22 -10.38
N GLY A 613 -1.96 51.89 -10.52
CA GLY A 613 -2.04 53.32 -10.80
C GLY A 613 -1.45 53.71 -12.15
N CYS A 614 -1.54 52.85 -13.17
CA CYS A 614 -1.03 53.12 -14.51
C CYS A 614 -2.15 53.57 -15.47
N ASP A 615 -1.77 54.11 -16.64
CA ASP A 615 -2.74 54.60 -17.63
C ASP A 615 -3.38 53.47 -18.46
N CYS A 616 -2.66 52.35 -18.62
CA CYS A 616 -3.14 51.16 -19.31
C CYS A 616 -2.46 49.89 -18.78
N ALA A 617 -3.14 48.75 -18.89
CA ALA A 617 -2.59 47.43 -18.60
C ALA A 617 -2.81 46.51 -19.81
N LEU A 618 -1.81 45.70 -20.10
CA LEU A 618 -1.83 44.67 -21.13
C LEU A 618 -1.39 43.37 -20.49
N ILE A 619 -2.12 42.30 -20.77
CA ILE A 619 -1.77 40.95 -20.37
C ILE A 619 -1.79 40.06 -21.62
N ASP A 620 -0.85 39.12 -21.71
CA ASP A 620 -0.90 38.12 -22.78
C ASP A 620 -2.18 37.30 -22.63
N ALA A 621 -2.88 37.04 -23.73
CA ALA A 621 -4.02 36.12 -23.75
C ALA A 621 -3.66 34.71 -23.26
N GLY A 622 -2.36 34.36 -23.26
CA GLY A 622 -1.81 33.16 -22.64
C GLY A 622 -1.87 33.13 -21.11
N CYS A 623 -2.10 34.25 -20.42
CA CYS A 623 -2.24 34.28 -18.97
C CYS A 623 -3.66 33.91 -18.51
N ILE A 624 -4.68 34.09 -19.36
CA ILE A 624 -6.07 33.77 -19.02
C ILE A 624 -6.51 32.45 -19.68
N ARG A 625 -6.87 31.45 -18.88
CA ARG A 625 -6.92 30.02 -19.26
C ARG A 625 -8.29 29.36 -19.20
N ARG A 626 -9.24 29.85 -18.41
CA ARG A 626 -10.51 29.13 -18.13
C ARG A 626 -11.34 28.87 -19.38
N ASN A 627 -11.32 29.81 -20.34
CA ASN A 627 -12.07 29.76 -21.59
C ASN A 627 -13.56 29.39 -21.37
N ALA A 628 -14.22 30.11 -20.45
CA ALA A 628 -15.55 29.78 -19.96
C ALA A 628 -16.50 30.99 -19.98
N SER A 629 -17.80 30.72 -19.85
CA SER A 629 -18.81 31.73 -19.56
C SER A 629 -19.29 31.57 -18.12
N TYR A 630 -19.47 32.69 -17.45
CA TYR A 630 -20.06 32.73 -16.12
C TYR A 630 -21.59 32.73 -16.20
N PRO A 631 -22.29 32.32 -15.14
CA PRO A 631 -23.75 32.46 -15.05
C PRO A 631 -24.21 33.88 -15.38
N ALA A 632 -25.34 34.02 -16.07
CA ALA A 632 -25.84 35.32 -16.52
C ALA A 632 -26.18 36.27 -15.35
N ASP A 633 -26.47 35.71 -14.19
CA ASP A 633 -26.78 36.37 -12.92
C ASP A 633 -25.54 36.58 -12.03
N VAL A 634 -24.32 36.34 -12.51
CA VAL A 634 -23.10 36.57 -11.74
C VAL A 634 -23.00 38.05 -11.32
N GLU A 635 -23.02 38.30 -10.01
CA GLU A 635 -22.89 39.65 -9.46
C GLU A 635 -21.51 39.95 -8.90
N ASN A 636 -20.82 38.92 -8.41
CA ASN A 636 -19.54 39.03 -7.71
C ASN A 636 -18.49 38.21 -8.44
N PHE A 637 -17.28 38.74 -8.51
CA PHE A 637 -16.09 38.03 -8.96
C PHE A 637 -15.24 37.74 -7.72
N THR A 638 -14.98 36.47 -7.44
CA THR A 638 -14.22 36.06 -6.25
C THR A 638 -12.75 35.81 -6.58
N TYR A 639 -11.92 35.63 -5.55
CA TYR A 639 -10.54 35.23 -5.75
C TYR A 639 -10.41 33.85 -6.40
N GLY A 640 -11.29 32.90 -6.07
CA GLY A 640 -11.35 31.61 -6.75
C GLY A 640 -11.72 31.72 -8.23
N ASP A 641 -12.54 32.70 -8.62
CA ASP A 641 -12.82 32.97 -10.03
C ASP A 641 -11.60 33.55 -10.76
N LEU A 642 -10.83 34.43 -10.11
CA LEU A 642 -9.58 34.94 -10.63
C LEU A 642 -8.56 33.79 -10.82
N LYS A 643 -8.40 32.90 -9.83
CA LYS A 643 -7.48 31.75 -9.91
C LYS A 643 -7.83 30.81 -11.07
N LYS A 644 -9.11 30.52 -11.29
CA LYS A 644 -9.54 29.68 -12.43
C LYS A 644 -9.24 30.34 -13.77
N GLU A 645 -9.28 31.67 -13.83
CA GLU A 645 -8.94 32.44 -15.03
C GLU A 645 -7.43 32.60 -15.20
N VAL A 646 -6.69 32.90 -14.14
CA VAL A 646 -5.25 33.15 -14.12
C VAL A 646 -4.60 32.14 -13.16
N PRO A 647 -4.38 30.89 -13.58
CA PRO A 647 -3.98 29.79 -12.69
C PRO A 647 -2.48 29.75 -12.38
N PHE A 648 -1.67 30.61 -12.99
CA PHE A 648 -0.23 30.68 -12.80
C PHE A 648 0.14 31.99 -12.09
N ASP A 649 1.12 31.96 -11.19
CA ASP A 649 1.62 33.13 -10.42
C ASP A 649 2.45 34.12 -11.28
N SER A 650 2.17 34.21 -12.59
CA SER A 650 2.92 35.00 -13.58
C SER A 650 2.59 36.49 -13.59
#